data_AF-R1GQ44-F1
#
_entry.id   AF-R1GQ44-F1
#
_cell.length_a   1.000
_cell.length_b   1.000
_cell.length_c   1.000
_cell.angle_alpha   90.00
_cell.angle_beta   90.00
_cell.angle_gamma   90.00
#
_symmetry.space_group_name_H-M   'P 1'
#
loop_
_entity.id
_entity.type
_entity.pdbx_description
1 polymer ?
#
loop_
_entity_poly.entity_id
_entity_poly.type
_entity_poly.pdbx_seq_one_letter_code
_entity_poly.pdbx_strand_id
1 'polypeptide(L)'
;MSNPTAPQPIPLQATLSALPPIYPGDLRAQTRALLAANASSIPLLVALDDDPTGTQTCHDIRVLTVWDVESLAAEFAATRAGSGFFILTNSRALHTADARALTAEICGNLRAAGERAGRAFEVVLRGDSTLRGHFPDEPEVVDAELGGSAAWVLAPFFLQGGRYTIDDVHYVAEGETLVPAGETPFARDATFGYRSSDLRDWVVEKSGGKIARERVVSLGLKDIREGGPERIAELLEGFEKGAVIVVNAAAEEDMDVVVLGLLKASSKGKRFLFRTAAAFVSARLGISPIPPISAQQLQLSREAGGLIIAGSYVPKTTAQLEALISKSGDKLKTVIMDVEKLLSSPESAAEVIAHAIAVAEKEIAQHQDVLVMTSRKLVTGDDAKKSLDIGSVVADALVKFLQQLKVKPRYVIAKGGITSSDMATKGLNMKKAMIVGQAAAGIPLWRCDEETCKYPGLPYVVFPGNVGGNETLYDVVAGWRVGGDVDVVPPAIPPTLPLTPSTMPIDLSIASLQHEIASCERQLQRLKQQLAEAEARSQHSSSTTDTELPGDAFHGDANHNTQFLGGALGGGLPDEWQAELWAVLEQPARNKERRRWPLELGEYRRYGRQLIVPQVGLQVSCGEGGILGPVVGVMGVLQALEAIKLIAAGIQKPQSLSSDTMMDIDGPSPNNFDKPQTAEAAANRPTNNKPSLLLFSAYSNPQFRSFGLRTRKLNCAACSAQATVTHDALISGSMDYVQFCGAVSPVDALAPEERISALDYDQARSGVYLYAGVSFDACHTGYGKHGLTIVSKTRQRW
;
A
#
# COMPACT_ATOMS: atom_id res chain seq x y z
N MET A 1 18.62 -27.78 -13.42
CA MET A 1 18.94 -26.60 -12.57
C MET A 1 17.83 -26.49 -11.54
N SER A 2 18.16 -26.19 -10.29
CA SER A 2 17.15 -25.91 -9.26
C SER A 2 16.47 -24.57 -9.56
N ASN A 3 15.14 -24.48 -9.39
CA ASN A 3 14.48 -23.17 -9.36
C ASN A 3 15.12 -22.34 -8.24
N PRO A 4 15.47 -21.06 -8.47
CA PRO A 4 15.76 -20.17 -7.36
C PRO A 4 14.51 -20.08 -6.48
N THR A 5 14.66 -20.32 -5.18
CA THR A 5 13.57 -20.13 -4.22
C THR A 5 13.17 -18.65 -4.25
N ALA A 6 11.88 -18.35 -4.37
CA ALA A 6 11.42 -16.97 -4.34
C ALA A 6 11.94 -16.28 -3.06
N PRO A 7 12.51 -15.07 -3.14
CA PRO A 7 12.92 -14.32 -1.94
C PRO A 7 11.75 -14.22 -0.96
N GLN A 8 12.03 -14.31 0.33
CA GLN A 8 11.01 -14.31 1.37
C GLN A 8 11.12 -13.05 2.24
N PRO A 9 10.06 -12.64 2.95
CA PRO A 9 10.15 -11.55 3.92
C PRO A 9 11.16 -11.87 5.04
N ILE A 10 11.99 -10.89 5.40
CA ILE A 10 13.05 -11.01 6.41
C ILE A 10 12.97 -9.90 7.48
N PRO A 11 13.42 -10.12 8.73
CA PRO A 11 13.30 -9.11 9.78
C PRO A 11 14.31 -7.97 9.57
N LEU A 12 13.83 -6.72 9.58
CA LEU A 12 14.60 -5.50 9.28
C LEU A 12 15.84 -5.36 10.17
N GLN A 13 15.64 -5.23 11.49
CA GLN A 13 16.75 -4.95 12.42
C GLN A 13 17.78 -6.07 12.47
N ALA A 14 17.34 -7.33 12.42
CA ALA A 14 18.23 -8.49 12.43
C ALA A 14 19.06 -8.58 11.14
N THR A 15 18.45 -8.27 9.99
CA THR A 15 19.16 -8.20 8.70
C THR A 15 20.19 -7.08 8.71
N LEU A 16 19.79 -5.86 9.08
CA LEU A 16 20.71 -4.70 9.11
C LEU A 16 21.88 -4.90 10.09
N SER A 17 21.64 -5.54 11.24
CA SER A 17 22.67 -5.86 12.24
C SER A 17 23.64 -6.97 11.81
N ALA A 18 23.29 -7.77 10.79
CA ALA A 18 24.13 -8.84 10.27
C ALA A 18 25.00 -8.42 9.07
N LEU A 19 24.80 -7.21 8.54
CA LEU A 19 25.61 -6.66 7.46
C LEU A 19 27.01 -6.27 7.95
N PRO A 20 28.02 -6.18 7.05
CA PRO A 20 29.30 -5.56 7.36
C PRO A 20 29.12 -4.13 7.92
N PRO A 21 30.04 -3.63 8.77
CA PRO A 21 29.95 -2.27 9.33
C PRO A 21 30.01 -1.22 8.21
N ILE A 22 29.33 -0.08 8.41
CA ILE A 22 29.31 1.03 7.44
C ILE A 22 30.74 1.57 7.22
N TYR A 23 31.07 1.89 5.96
CA TYR A 23 32.37 2.43 5.59
C TYR A 23 32.62 3.80 6.26
N PRO A 24 33.76 4.02 6.94
CA PRO A 24 33.94 5.19 7.80
C PRO A 24 34.34 6.47 7.05
N GLY A 25 33.87 7.62 7.56
CA GLY A 25 34.32 8.97 7.18
C GLY A 25 33.24 9.85 6.54
N ASP A 26 33.51 11.15 6.40
CA ASP A 26 32.60 12.07 5.68
C ASP A 26 32.78 11.90 4.16
N LEU A 27 32.00 10.97 3.60
CA LEU A 27 32.01 10.66 2.17
C LEU A 27 31.36 11.80 1.34
N ARG A 28 30.37 12.52 1.90
CA ARG A 28 29.77 13.69 1.24
C ARG A 28 30.78 14.83 1.08
N ALA A 29 31.63 15.09 2.07
CA ALA A 29 32.72 16.06 1.96
C ALA A 29 33.79 15.63 0.93
N GLN A 30 34.14 14.34 0.88
CA GLN A 30 35.03 13.82 -0.16
C GLN A 30 34.44 14.03 -1.56
N THR A 31 33.15 13.75 -1.76
CA THR A 31 32.46 14.02 -3.03
C THR A 31 32.46 15.50 -3.36
N ARG A 32 32.13 16.40 -2.41
CA ARG A 32 32.21 17.85 -2.62
C ARG A 32 33.63 18.32 -3.00
N ALA A 33 34.66 17.79 -2.34
CA ALA A 33 36.06 18.12 -2.64
C ALA A 33 36.47 17.65 -4.04
N LEU A 34 36.10 16.44 -4.43
CA LEU A 34 36.37 15.89 -5.76
C LEU A 34 35.64 16.67 -6.86
N LEU A 35 34.37 17.04 -6.63
CA LEU A 35 33.57 17.86 -7.53
C LEU A 35 34.13 19.28 -7.68
N ALA A 36 34.66 19.88 -6.61
CA ALA A 36 35.29 21.20 -6.66
C ALA A 36 36.65 21.15 -7.38
N ALA A 37 37.48 20.14 -7.11
CA ALA A 37 38.80 19.99 -7.73
C ALA A 37 38.73 19.69 -9.24
N ASN A 38 37.66 19.04 -9.70
CA ASN A 38 37.47 18.60 -11.08
C ASN A 38 36.28 19.32 -11.76
N ALA A 39 35.92 20.53 -11.30
CA ALA A 39 34.69 21.20 -11.70
C ALA A 39 34.57 21.44 -13.21
N SER A 40 35.70 21.62 -13.92
CA SER A 40 35.75 21.85 -15.37
C SER A 40 35.70 20.56 -16.22
N SER A 41 35.89 19.38 -15.63
CA SER A 41 35.94 18.09 -16.33
C SER A 41 34.78 17.15 -15.95
N ILE A 42 34.18 17.31 -14.77
CA ILE A 42 32.99 16.56 -14.36
C ILE A 42 31.73 17.21 -14.96
N PRO A 43 30.91 16.46 -15.73
CA PRO A 43 29.66 16.97 -16.28
C PRO A 43 28.66 17.42 -15.20
N LEU A 44 27.82 18.39 -15.55
CA LEU A 44 26.65 18.76 -14.75
C LEU A 44 25.62 17.62 -14.75
N LEU A 45 25.05 17.30 -13.59
CA LEU A 45 24.04 16.26 -13.47
C LEU A 45 22.65 16.82 -13.83
N VAL A 46 22.00 16.27 -14.84
CA VAL A 46 20.59 16.58 -15.15
C VAL A 46 19.74 15.40 -14.69
N ALA A 47 18.88 15.63 -13.70
CA ALA A 47 18.00 14.61 -13.16
C ALA A 47 16.63 14.68 -13.82
N LEU A 48 16.32 13.73 -14.70
CA LEU A 48 14.99 13.57 -15.28
C LEU A 48 14.12 12.79 -14.30
N ASP A 49 13.06 13.42 -13.80
CA ASP A 49 12.22 12.91 -12.72
C ASP A 49 10.84 12.46 -13.26
N ASP A 50 10.58 11.15 -13.25
CA ASP A 50 9.37 10.54 -13.83
C ASP A 50 8.07 10.82 -13.02
N ASP A 51 8.19 11.46 -11.85
CA ASP A 51 7.13 11.80 -10.89
C ASP A 51 7.64 12.94 -9.99
N PRO A 52 6.88 14.03 -9.72
CA PRO A 52 7.35 15.20 -8.96
C PRO A 52 7.93 14.91 -7.56
N THR A 53 7.66 13.74 -7.00
CA THR A 53 8.14 13.33 -5.69
C THR A 53 9.64 13.09 -5.58
N GLY A 54 10.44 13.12 -6.66
CA GLY A 54 11.82 12.64 -6.65
C GLY A 54 12.90 13.55 -6.10
N THR A 55 12.59 14.83 -5.95
CA THR A 55 13.43 15.85 -5.28
C THR A 55 13.68 15.58 -3.78
N GLN A 56 13.06 14.54 -3.23
CA GLN A 56 13.11 14.01 -1.86
C GLN A 56 14.38 14.29 -1.03
N THR A 57 15.54 13.83 -1.47
CA THR A 57 16.80 13.80 -0.67
C THR A 57 17.66 15.04 -0.84
N CYS A 58 17.14 16.08 -1.51
CA CYS A 58 17.94 17.20 -2.00
C CYS A 58 17.52 18.55 -1.37
N HIS A 59 18.44 19.50 -1.37
CA HIS A 59 18.20 20.91 -1.03
C HIS A 59 19.19 21.81 -1.80
N ASP A 60 18.88 23.10 -1.94
CA ASP A 60 19.69 24.12 -2.65
C ASP A 60 20.01 23.77 -4.11
N ILE A 61 19.09 23.03 -4.75
CA ILE A 61 19.11 22.66 -6.16
C ILE A 61 17.75 22.99 -6.79
N ARG A 62 17.76 23.37 -8.08
CA ARG A 62 16.56 23.76 -8.81
C ARG A 62 15.86 22.56 -9.44
N VAL A 63 14.54 22.67 -9.58
CA VAL A 63 13.69 21.82 -10.42
C VAL A 63 13.02 22.68 -11.48
N LEU A 64 13.11 22.27 -12.73
CA LEU A 64 12.43 22.86 -13.88
C LEU A 64 11.23 22.00 -14.26
N THR A 65 10.17 22.64 -14.75
CA THR A 65 8.96 21.99 -15.29
C THR A 65 8.79 22.26 -16.80
N VAL A 66 9.76 22.96 -17.38
CA VAL A 66 9.88 23.30 -18.80
C VAL A 66 11.27 22.91 -19.29
N TRP A 67 11.36 22.49 -20.56
CA TRP A 67 12.58 21.94 -21.16
C TRP A 67 12.84 22.51 -22.56
N ASP A 68 12.41 23.75 -22.81
CA ASP A 68 12.79 24.48 -24.01
C ASP A 68 14.28 24.88 -23.99
N VAL A 69 14.88 25.06 -25.16
CA VAL A 69 16.32 25.30 -25.33
C VAL A 69 16.79 26.63 -24.73
N GLU A 70 15.90 27.61 -24.53
CA GLU A 70 16.25 28.89 -23.91
C GLU A 70 16.28 28.78 -22.38
N SER A 71 15.22 28.23 -21.77
CA SER A 71 15.15 27.94 -20.33
C SER A 71 16.29 27.03 -19.89
N LEU A 72 16.59 25.97 -20.64
CA LEU A 72 17.67 25.04 -20.33
C LEU A 72 19.06 25.70 -20.50
N ALA A 73 19.29 26.52 -21.53
CA ALA A 73 20.58 27.18 -21.71
C ALA A 73 20.83 28.23 -20.61
N ALA A 74 19.79 28.95 -20.20
CA ALA A 74 19.86 29.86 -19.05
C ALA A 74 20.18 29.10 -17.75
N GLU A 75 19.60 27.92 -17.55
CA GLU A 75 19.87 27.11 -16.36
C GLU A 75 21.27 26.48 -16.36
N PHE A 76 21.77 26.00 -17.51
CA PHE A 76 23.16 25.54 -17.66
C PHE A 76 24.19 26.65 -17.38
N ALA A 77 23.89 27.89 -17.77
CA ALA A 77 24.71 29.05 -17.44
C ALA A 77 24.63 29.41 -15.94
N ALA A 78 23.44 29.34 -15.34
CA ALA A 78 23.18 29.67 -13.94
C ALA A 78 23.50 28.55 -12.93
N THR A 79 23.85 27.35 -13.40
CA THR A 79 24.24 26.21 -12.57
C THR A 79 25.75 26.22 -12.31
N ARG A 80 26.15 26.10 -11.04
CA ARG A 80 27.57 26.01 -10.66
C ARG A 80 28.19 24.70 -11.18
N ALA A 81 29.47 24.75 -11.55
CA ALA A 81 30.24 23.56 -11.89
C ALA A 81 30.25 22.53 -10.75
N GLY A 82 30.32 21.23 -11.09
CA GLY A 82 30.22 20.14 -10.11
C GLY A 82 28.87 20.11 -9.36
N SER A 83 27.77 20.42 -10.04
CA SER A 83 26.39 20.43 -9.52
C SER A 83 25.41 19.88 -10.57
N GLY A 84 24.11 20.11 -10.35
CA GLY A 84 23.04 19.71 -11.26
C GLY A 84 21.75 20.48 -11.06
N PHE A 85 20.72 20.08 -11.81
CA PHE A 85 19.32 20.49 -11.65
C PHE A 85 18.38 19.35 -12.05
N PHE A 86 17.14 19.40 -11.58
CA PHE A 86 16.07 18.46 -11.97
C PHE A 86 15.24 19.01 -13.12
N ILE A 87 14.71 18.12 -13.96
CA ILE A 87 13.58 18.37 -14.86
C ILE A 87 12.46 17.40 -14.47
N LEU A 88 11.32 17.94 -14.07
CA LEU A 88 10.10 17.16 -13.89
C LEU A 88 9.55 16.79 -15.27
N THR A 89 9.72 15.52 -15.66
CA THR A 89 9.13 14.99 -16.91
C THR A 89 7.71 14.52 -16.68
N ASN A 90 7.42 13.99 -15.48
CA ASN A 90 6.17 13.30 -15.14
C ASN A 90 5.84 12.16 -16.13
N SER A 91 6.87 11.59 -16.78
CA SER A 91 6.75 10.61 -17.87
C SER A 91 5.96 9.37 -17.48
N ARG A 92 5.96 8.99 -16.18
CA ARG A 92 5.22 7.84 -15.65
C ARG A 92 3.69 7.96 -15.77
N ALA A 93 3.17 9.15 -16.10
CA ALA A 93 1.75 9.38 -16.39
C ALA A 93 1.38 9.14 -17.87
N LEU A 94 2.35 8.81 -18.73
CA LEU A 94 2.18 8.64 -20.17
C LEU A 94 2.18 7.16 -20.58
N HIS A 95 1.79 6.87 -21.82
CA HIS A 95 2.05 5.57 -22.43
C HIS A 95 3.49 5.51 -22.97
N THR A 96 4.05 4.30 -23.10
CA THR A 96 5.48 4.11 -23.45
C THR A 96 5.89 4.79 -24.76
N ALA A 97 5.02 4.89 -25.76
CA ALA A 97 5.33 5.61 -26.99
C ALA A 97 5.56 7.11 -26.74
N ASP A 98 4.67 7.75 -25.98
CA ASP A 98 4.72 9.17 -25.65
C ASP A 98 5.86 9.48 -24.66
N ALA A 99 6.09 8.59 -23.68
CA ALA A 99 7.22 8.69 -22.75
C ALA A 99 8.58 8.61 -23.48
N ARG A 100 8.70 7.73 -24.50
CA ARG A 100 9.90 7.67 -25.36
C ARG A 100 10.07 8.93 -26.21
N ALA A 101 8.97 9.45 -26.79
CA ALA A 101 9.01 10.69 -27.57
C ALA A 101 9.43 11.90 -26.72
N LEU A 102 8.84 12.05 -25.53
CA LEU A 102 9.20 13.09 -24.55
C LEU A 102 10.66 12.97 -24.11
N THR A 103 11.15 11.75 -23.84
CA THR A 103 12.55 11.51 -23.45
C THR A 103 13.50 11.92 -24.58
N ALA A 104 13.16 11.65 -25.84
CA ALA A 104 13.96 12.05 -26.99
C ALA A 104 13.96 13.58 -27.19
N GLU A 105 12.80 14.23 -27.07
CA GLU A 105 12.67 15.70 -27.13
C GLU A 105 13.53 16.38 -26.07
N ILE A 106 13.44 15.93 -24.81
CA ILE A 106 14.23 16.45 -23.70
C ILE A 106 15.73 16.24 -23.94
N CYS A 107 16.15 15.07 -24.43
CA CYS A 107 17.57 14.82 -24.75
C CYS A 107 18.09 15.71 -25.89
N GLY A 108 17.28 15.92 -26.94
CA GLY A 108 17.60 16.83 -28.04
C GLY A 108 17.76 18.28 -27.56
N ASN A 109 16.80 18.77 -26.77
CA ASN A 109 16.82 20.13 -26.23
C ASN A 109 17.97 20.33 -25.23
N LEU A 110 18.27 19.34 -24.38
CA LEU A 110 19.42 19.35 -23.47
C LEU A 110 20.74 19.42 -24.23
N ARG A 111 20.90 18.66 -25.33
CA ARG A 111 22.09 18.71 -26.18
C ARG A 111 22.30 20.13 -26.72
N ALA A 112 21.29 20.69 -27.38
CA ALA A 112 21.35 22.03 -27.96
C ALA A 112 21.59 23.13 -26.90
N ALA A 113 20.98 23.00 -25.71
CA ALA A 113 21.16 23.93 -24.61
C ALA A 113 22.55 23.83 -23.95
N GLY A 114 23.08 22.62 -23.78
CA GLY A 114 24.42 22.38 -23.25
C GLY A 114 25.52 22.88 -24.19
N GLU A 115 25.36 22.63 -25.49
CA GLU A 115 26.21 23.19 -26.55
C GLU A 115 26.17 24.73 -26.55
N ARG A 116 24.97 25.34 -26.52
CA ARG A 116 24.77 26.80 -26.45
C ARG A 116 25.38 27.44 -25.19
N ALA A 117 25.38 26.72 -24.07
CA ALA A 117 25.95 27.19 -22.80
C ALA A 117 27.43 26.85 -22.60
N GLY A 118 28.05 26.08 -23.50
CA GLY A 118 29.42 25.56 -23.32
C GLY A 118 29.55 24.61 -22.12
N ARG A 119 28.51 23.83 -21.80
CA ARG A 119 28.44 22.93 -20.64
C ARG A 119 28.29 21.47 -21.07
N ALA A 120 29.22 20.63 -20.62
CA ALA A 120 29.02 19.19 -20.61
C ALA A 120 28.05 18.78 -19.49
N PHE A 121 27.18 17.80 -19.77
CA PHE A 121 26.23 17.25 -18.81
C PHE A 121 26.12 15.72 -18.92
N GLU A 122 25.60 15.08 -17.88
CA GLU A 122 25.20 13.67 -17.86
C GLU A 122 23.79 13.54 -17.29
N VAL A 123 23.07 12.48 -17.64
CA VAL A 123 21.66 12.29 -17.26
C VAL A 123 21.52 11.17 -16.23
N VAL A 124 20.76 11.46 -15.16
CA VAL A 124 20.16 10.43 -14.30
C VAL A 124 18.66 10.39 -14.54
N LEU A 125 18.15 9.20 -14.87
CA LEU A 125 16.74 8.87 -14.91
C LEU A 125 16.32 8.51 -13.48
N ARG A 126 15.79 9.47 -12.72
CA ARG A 126 15.23 9.18 -11.41
C ARG A 126 13.82 8.60 -11.60
N GLY A 127 13.60 7.46 -10.97
CA GLY A 127 12.37 6.66 -11.05
C GLY A 127 11.73 6.38 -9.69
N ASP A 128 10.64 5.62 -9.71
CA ASP A 128 10.05 5.08 -8.48
C ASP A 128 11.01 4.12 -7.77
N SER A 129 11.21 4.36 -6.47
CA SER A 129 11.87 3.42 -5.57
C SER A 129 11.24 2.02 -5.58
N THR A 130 9.92 1.89 -5.82
CA THR A 130 9.26 0.58 -6.01
C THR A 130 9.29 0.05 -7.44
N LEU A 131 10.34 0.36 -8.19
CA LEU A 131 10.70 -0.25 -9.48
C LEU A 131 9.67 -0.07 -10.62
N ARG A 132 8.89 1.01 -10.58
CA ARG A 132 7.93 1.35 -11.64
C ARG A 132 8.47 2.42 -12.58
N GLY A 133 7.82 2.58 -13.73
CA GLY A 133 8.23 3.44 -14.84
C GLY A 133 8.75 2.67 -16.06
N HIS A 134 9.15 3.40 -17.10
CA HIS A 134 9.39 2.86 -18.44
C HIS A 134 10.82 2.31 -18.59
N PHE A 135 11.20 1.34 -17.75
CA PHE A 135 12.42 0.56 -17.96
C PHE A 135 12.14 -0.66 -18.86
N PRO A 136 12.96 -0.94 -19.90
CA PRO A 136 14.22 -0.27 -20.28
C PRO A 136 14.06 0.88 -21.29
N ASP A 137 12.84 1.22 -21.71
CA ASP A 137 12.57 2.19 -22.78
C ASP A 137 13.18 3.60 -22.58
N GLU A 138 13.08 4.17 -21.38
CA GLU A 138 13.70 5.46 -21.04
C GLU A 138 15.25 5.39 -21.16
N PRO A 139 15.95 4.43 -20.52
CA PRO A 139 17.37 4.20 -20.76
C PRO A 139 17.76 3.98 -22.23
N GLU A 140 16.98 3.18 -22.99
CA GLU A 140 17.23 2.95 -24.42
C GLU A 140 17.24 4.25 -25.23
N VAL A 141 16.33 5.18 -24.94
CA VAL A 141 16.25 6.48 -25.64
C VAL A 141 17.40 7.42 -25.24
N VAL A 142 17.74 7.51 -23.95
CA VAL A 142 18.84 8.39 -23.50
C VAL A 142 20.18 7.93 -24.07
N ASP A 143 20.46 6.63 -24.10
CA ASP A 143 21.68 6.07 -24.69
C ASP A 143 21.74 6.25 -26.22
N ALA A 144 20.59 6.20 -26.91
CA ALA A 144 20.49 6.43 -28.35
C ALA A 144 20.74 7.90 -28.70
N GLU A 145 20.17 8.84 -27.94
CA GLU A 145 20.32 10.28 -28.18
C GLU A 145 21.68 10.81 -27.73
N LEU A 146 22.02 10.67 -26.45
CA LEU A 146 23.23 11.28 -25.87
C LEU A 146 24.51 10.44 -26.12
N GLY A 147 24.36 9.37 -26.90
CA GLY A 147 25.40 8.46 -27.34
C GLY A 147 25.77 7.45 -26.26
N GLY A 148 25.78 6.17 -26.61
CA GLY A 148 25.80 5.07 -25.65
C GLY A 148 26.86 5.14 -24.54
N SER A 149 26.40 4.92 -23.31
CA SER A 149 27.18 4.70 -22.11
C SER A 149 28.06 3.43 -22.17
N ALA A 150 28.95 3.28 -21.20
CA ALA A 150 29.74 2.07 -21.01
C ALA A 150 28.92 0.99 -20.26
N ALA A 151 28.09 1.38 -19.30
CA ALA A 151 27.18 0.51 -18.57
C ALA A 151 26.03 1.33 -17.95
N TRP A 152 24.91 0.68 -17.67
CA TRP A 152 23.80 1.26 -16.92
C TRP A 152 23.96 0.95 -15.43
N VAL A 153 23.57 1.86 -14.55
CA VAL A 153 23.62 1.69 -13.08
C VAL A 153 22.19 1.72 -12.54
N LEU A 154 21.76 0.64 -11.89
CA LEU A 154 20.43 0.46 -11.31
C LEU A 154 20.51 0.59 -9.78
N ALA A 155 20.07 1.73 -9.25
CA ALA A 155 20.20 2.08 -7.83
C ALA A 155 18.86 2.55 -7.20
N PRO A 156 17.90 1.64 -6.96
CA PRO A 156 16.55 1.96 -6.45
C PRO A 156 16.48 2.27 -4.94
N PHE A 157 17.61 2.33 -4.25
CA PHE A 157 17.69 2.56 -2.80
C PHE A 157 17.13 3.93 -2.36
N PHE A 158 16.32 3.92 -1.29
CA PHE A 158 15.75 5.13 -0.69
C PHE A 158 15.38 4.89 0.78
N LEU A 159 16.30 5.25 1.69
CA LEU A 159 16.21 4.96 3.12
C LEU A 159 14.96 5.57 3.79
N GLN A 160 14.63 6.83 3.50
CA GLN A 160 13.46 7.51 4.08
C GLN A 160 12.12 6.98 3.55
N GLY A 161 12.15 6.24 2.43
CA GLY A 161 11.04 5.43 1.97
C GLY A 161 11.06 4.00 2.50
N GLY A 162 12.10 3.56 3.22
CA GLY A 162 12.29 2.17 3.61
C GLY A 162 12.52 1.22 2.42
N ARG A 163 13.23 1.66 1.38
CA ARG A 163 13.57 0.83 0.20
C ARG A 163 15.05 0.44 0.23
N TYR A 164 15.30 -0.86 0.32
CA TYR A 164 16.61 -1.48 0.56
C TYR A 164 16.97 -2.43 -0.59
N THR A 165 18.25 -2.57 -0.93
CA THR A 165 18.73 -3.60 -1.86
C THR A 165 19.83 -4.40 -1.18
N ILE A 166 19.56 -5.69 -0.91
CA ILE A 166 20.42 -6.60 -0.14
C ILE A 166 20.48 -7.93 -0.87
N ASP A 167 21.70 -8.43 -1.12
CA ASP A 167 21.99 -9.64 -1.90
C ASP A 167 21.24 -9.71 -3.24
N ASP A 168 21.30 -8.60 -3.98
CA ASP A 168 20.62 -8.29 -5.25
C ASP A 168 19.08 -8.25 -5.17
N VAL A 169 18.46 -8.59 -4.03
CA VAL A 169 17.02 -8.50 -3.83
C VAL A 169 16.62 -7.11 -3.34
N HIS A 170 15.62 -6.51 -3.99
CA HIS A 170 15.01 -5.26 -3.55
C HIS A 170 13.84 -5.50 -2.59
N TYR A 171 13.80 -4.74 -1.50
CA TYR A 171 12.82 -4.87 -0.42
C TYR A 171 12.16 -3.53 -0.07
N VAL A 172 10.91 -3.60 0.37
CA VAL A 172 10.15 -2.51 0.99
C VAL A 172 9.94 -2.84 2.46
N ALA A 173 10.29 -1.93 3.36
CA ALA A 173 10.03 -2.09 4.79
C ALA A 173 8.56 -1.83 5.13
N GLU A 174 7.92 -2.81 5.76
CA GLU A 174 6.56 -2.74 6.28
C GLU A 174 6.60 -3.08 7.79
N GLY A 175 6.78 -2.04 8.61
CA GLY A 175 7.12 -2.20 10.02
C GLY A 175 8.54 -2.77 10.20
N GLU A 176 8.68 -3.76 11.07
CA GLU A 176 9.95 -4.46 11.34
C GLU A 176 10.29 -5.55 10.30
N THR A 177 9.58 -5.61 9.18
CA THR A 177 9.75 -6.63 8.13
C THR A 177 10.17 -5.98 6.81
N LEU A 178 11.20 -6.53 6.17
CA LEU A 178 11.56 -6.27 4.78
C LEU A 178 10.78 -7.23 3.88
N VAL A 179 9.80 -6.71 3.14
CA VAL A 179 8.98 -7.47 2.18
C VAL A 179 9.63 -7.40 0.79
N PRO A 180 9.84 -8.53 0.07
CA PRO A 180 10.41 -8.51 -1.28
C PRO A 180 9.53 -7.70 -2.23
N ALA A 181 10.13 -6.82 -3.02
CA ALA A 181 9.39 -5.84 -3.82
C ALA A 181 8.30 -6.44 -4.72
N GLY A 182 8.57 -7.61 -5.33
CA GLY A 182 7.65 -8.38 -6.17
C GLY A 182 6.42 -8.96 -5.47
N GLU A 183 6.43 -9.08 -4.13
CA GLU A 183 5.27 -9.56 -3.36
C GLU A 183 4.30 -8.42 -2.99
N THR A 184 4.83 -7.19 -2.91
CA THR A 184 4.11 -5.98 -2.49
C THR A 184 2.97 -5.59 -3.45
N PRO A 185 2.00 -4.77 -3.00
CA PRO A 185 0.98 -4.19 -3.89
C PRO A 185 1.57 -3.37 -5.06
N PHE A 186 2.77 -2.81 -4.93
CA PHE A 186 3.41 -2.00 -5.98
C PHE A 186 3.83 -2.83 -7.20
N ALA A 187 4.18 -4.10 -7.02
CA ALA A 187 4.49 -5.00 -8.12
C ALA A 187 3.25 -5.46 -8.91
N ARG A 188 2.05 -5.30 -8.33
CA ARG A 188 0.75 -5.63 -8.95
C ARG A 188 0.14 -4.45 -9.72
N ASP A 189 0.93 -3.42 -10.00
CA ASP A 189 0.57 -2.24 -10.79
C ASP A 189 0.17 -2.64 -12.22
N ALA A 190 -1.00 -2.18 -12.69
CA ALA A 190 -1.59 -2.60 -13.96
C ALA A 190 -0.82 -2.14 -15.21
N THR A 191 0.05 -1.13 -15.08
CA THR A 191 0.86 -0.60 -16.19
C THR A 191 2.32 -0.98 -16.05
N PHE A 192 2.86 -0.95 -14.82
CA PHE A 192 4.29 -1.09 -14.56
C PHE A 192 4.69 -2.35 -13.79
N GLY A 193 3.75 -3.27 -13.52
CA GLY A 193 3.95 -4.45 -12.70
C GLY A 193 5.07 -5.42 -13.12
N TYR A 194 5.45 -6.28 -12.19
CA TYR A 194 6.55 -7.23 -12.26
C TYR A 194 6.35 -8.36 -11.24
N ARG A 195 7.22 -9.38 -11.24
CA ARG A 195 7.23 -10.48 -10.25
C ARG A 195 8.59 -10.65 -9.57
N SER A 196 9.68 -10.34 -10.26
CA SER A 196 11.02 -10.53 -9.73
C SER A 196 11.40 -9.49 -8.68
N SER A 197 11.85 -9.96 -7.51
CA SER A 197 12.45 -9.10 -6.46
C SER A 197 13.99 -9.08 -6.53
N ASP A 198 14.62 -10.15 -7.02
CA ASP A 198 16.01 -10.16 -7.50
C ASP A 198 16.12 -9.15 -8.66
N LEU A 199 16.93 -8.11 -8.50
CA LEU A 199 17.02 -7.01 -9.48
C LEU A 199 17.63 -7.46 -10.81
N ARG A 200 18.39 -8.56 -10.83
CA ARG A 200 19.00 -9.11 -12.04
C ARG A 200 17.96 -9.87 -12.86
N ASP A 201 17.03 -10.58 -12.22
CA ASP A 201 15.86 -11.18 -12.86
C ASP A 201 14.80 -10.13 -13.21
N TRP A 202 14.68 -9.05 -12.44
CA TRP A 202 13.81 -7.92 -12.75
C TRP A 202 14.26 -7.21 -14.04
N VAL A 203 15.56 -7.01 -14.25
CA VAL A 203 16.09 -6.46 -15.53
C VAL A 203 15.76 -7.37 -16.71
N VAL A 204 15.87 -8.70 -16.55
CA VAL A 204 15.47 -9.67 -17.59
C VAL A 204 13.95 -9.60 -17.85
N GLU A 205 13.14 -9.57 -16.79
CA GLU A 205 11.68 -9.51 -16.88
C GLU A 205 11.22 -8.23 -17.59
N LYS A 206 11.60 -7.04 -17.09
CA LYS A 206 11.16 -5.76 -17.66
C LYS A 206 11.69 -5.53 -19.06
N SER A 207 12.88 -6.03 -19.40
CA SER A 207 13.42 -5.95 -20.76
C SER A 207 12.85 -6.99 -21.73
N GLY A 208 11.95 -7.88 -21.28
CA GLY A 208 11.39 -8.95 -22.11
C GLY A 208 12.45 -9.93 -22.61
N GLY A 209 13.55 -10.11 -21.87
CA GLY A 209 14.70 -10.91 -22.26
C GLY A 209 15.69 -10.24 -23.22
N LYS A 210 15.48 -8.97 -23.64
CA LYS A 210 16.46 -8.21 -24.44
C LYS A 210 17.82 -8.09 -23.72
N ILE A 211 17.80 -7.98 -22.39
CA ILE A 211 18.99 -7.93 -21.54
C ILE A 211 19.09 -9.28 -20.82
N ALA A 212 20.10 -10.07 -21.17
CA ALA A 212 20.34 -11.38 -20.57
C ALA A 212 20.92 -11.26 -19.15
N ARG A 213 20.64 -12.23 -18.26
CA ARG A 213 21.02 -12.18 -16.83
C ARG A 213 22.53 -12.05 -16.63
N GLU A 214 23.30 -12.61 -17.55
CA GLU A 214 24.76 -12.60 -17.58
C GLU A 214 25.33 -11.19 -17.78
N ARG A 215 24.61 -10.32 -18.50
CA ARG A 215 24.95 -8.89 -18.64
C ARG A 215 24.55 -8.06 -17.42
N VAL A 216 23.78 -8.63 -16.48
CA VAL A 216 23.44 -7.95 -15.23
C VAL A 216 24.42 -8.37 -14.15
N VAL A 217 25.28 -7.43 -13.75
CA VAL A 217 26.31 -7.57 -12.72
C VAL A 217 25.90 -6.82 -11.46
N SER A 218 26.69 -6.93 -10.39
CA SER A 218 26.35 -6.35 -9.08
C SER A 218 27.54 -5.70 -8.40
N LEU A 219 27.27 -4.63 -7.66
CA LEU A 219 28.08 -4.13 -6.56
C LEU A 219 27.41 -4.58 -5.25
N GLY A 220 28.00 -5.59 -4.60
CA GLY A 220 27.49 -6.15 -3.35
C GLY A 220 27.91 -5.33 -2.12
N LEU A 221 27.14 -5.39 -1.04
CA LEU A 221 27.43 -4.66 0.21
C LEU A 221 28.81 -4.95 0.78
N LYS A 222 29.39 -6.13 0.50
CA LYS A 222 30.75 -6.48 0.92
C LYS A 222 31.82 -5.66 0.21
N ASP A 223 31.80 -5.63 -1.13
CA ASP A 223 32.75 -4.81 -1.92
C ASP A 223 32.61 -3.31 -1.60
N ILE A 224 31.39 -2.86 -1.30
CA ILE A 224 31.09 -1.49 -0.86
C ILE A 224 31.69 -1.21 0.52
N ARG A 225 31.28 -1.96 1.55
CA ARG A 225 31.59 -1.63 2.96
C ARG A 225 32.99 -2.04 3.40
N GLU A 226 33.53 -3.16 2.90
CA GLU A 226 34.89 -3.60 3.23
C GLU A 226 35.93 -3.05 2.23
N GLY A 227 35.56 -2.91 0.96
CA GLY A 227 36.48 -2.48 -0.11
C GLY A 227 36.53 -0.97 -0.37
N GLY A 228 35.44 -0.25 -0.10
CA GLY A 228 35.38 1.20 -0.27
C GLY A 228 35.41 1.69 -1.72
N PRO A 229 35.54 3.03 -1.93
CA PRO A 229 35.40 3.63 -3.25
C PRO A 229 36.44 3.16 -4.27
N GLU A 230 37.65 2.85 -3.82
CA GLU A 230 38.75 2.24 -4.56
C GLU A 230 38.31 0.93 -5.20
N ARG A 231 37.79 0.00 -4.40
CA ARG A 231 37.29 -1.30 -4.85
C ARG A 231 36.14 -1.17 -5.84
N ILE A 232 35.23 -0.22 -5.60
CA ILE A 232 34.12 0.04 -6.52
C ILE A 232 34.63 0.59 -7.87
N ALA A 233 35.63 1.47 -7.88
CA ALA A 233 36.26 1.94 -9.12
C ALA A 233 36.88 0.78 -9.92
N GLU A 234 37.63 -0.13 -9.28
CA GLU A 234 38.20 -1.33 -9.90
C GLU A 234 37.13 -2.21 -10.56
N LEU A 235 36.02 -2.49 -9.87
CA LEU A 235 34.92 -3.30 -10.39
C LEU A 235 34.24 -2.62 -11.59
N LEU A 236 33.95 -1.33 -11.46
CA LEU A 236 33.38 -0.52 -12.54
C LEU A 236 34.29 -0.43 -13.76
N GLU A 237 35.62 -0.47 -13.57
CA GLU A 237 36.61 -0.54 -14.64
C GLU A 237 36.66 -1.94 -15.29
N GLY A 238 36.52 -3.02 -14.51
CA GLY A 238 36.50 -4.39 -14.99
C GLY A 238 35.24 -4.80 -15.77
N PHE A 239 34.07 -4.22 -15.49
CA PHE A 239 32.82 -4.61 -16.15
C PHE A 239 32.79 -4.32 -17.67
N GLU A 240 32.21 -5.28 -18.41
CA GLU A 240 32.06 -5.24 -19.87
C GLU A 240 31.14 -4.10 -20.38
N LYS A 241 31.33 -3.70 -21.64
CA LYS A 241 30.48 -2.67 -22.25
C LYS A 241 29.05 -3.17 -22.45
N GLY A 242 28.08 -2.40 -21.98
CA GLY A 242 26.66 -2.74 -22.03
C GLY A 242 26.21 -3.63 -20.87
N ALA A 243 26.99 -3.74 -19.79
CA ALA A 243 26.52 -4.30 -18.54
C ALA A 243 25.42 -3.42 -17.91
N VAL A 244 24.54 -4.04 -17.13
CA VAL A 244 23.64 -3.36 -16.19
C VAL A 244 24.12 -3.70 -14.78
N ILE A 245 24.42 -2.69 -13.97
CA ILE A 245 25.08 -2.81 -12.68
C ILE A 245 24.04 -2.57 -11.58
N VAL A 246 23.66 -3.62 -10.87
CA VAL A 246 22.83 -3.53 -9.67
C VAL A 246 23.66 -2.94 -8.54
N VAL A 247 23.11 -1.93 -7.85
CA VAL A 247 23.71 -1.36 -6.64
C VAL A 247 22.96 -1.86 -5.41
N ASN A 248 23.64 -2.63 -4.57
CA ASN A 248 23.16 -2.94 -3.24
C ASN A 248 23.41 -1.77 -2.28
N ALA A 249 22.46 -1.47 -1.41
CA ALA A 249 22.56 -0.42 -0.41
C ALA A 249 21.53 -0.64 0.70
N ALA A 250 21.94 -0.41 1.94
CA ALA A 250 21.11 -0.46 3.13
C ALA A 250 21.27 0.75 4.07
N ALA A 251 22.26 1.62 3.81
CA ALA A 251 22.48 2.91 4.45
C ALA A 251 22.79 3.98 3.38
N GLU A 252 22.74 5.28 3.70
CA GLU A 252 23.03 6.34 2.70
C GLU A 252 24.52 6.36 2.31
N GLU A 253 25.38 5.98 3.24
CA GLU A 253 26.83 5.85 3.10
C GLU A 253 27.23 4.77 2.08
N ASP A 254 26.42 3.72 1.90
CA ASP A 254 26.64 2.72 0.84
C ASP A 254 26.57 3.36 -0.55
N MET A 255 25.62 4.28 -0.73
CA MET A 255 25.45 5.03 -1.97
C MET A 255 26.59 6.03 -2.19
N ASP A 256 27.14 6.60 -1.11
CA ASP A 256 28.23 7.56 -1.17
C ASP A 256 29.55 6.90 -1.56
N VAL A 257 29.83 5.70 -1.01
CA VAL A 257 30.96 4.87 -1.45
C VAL A 257 30.85 4.57 -2.95
N VAL A 258 29.66 4.15 -3.41
CA VAL A 258 29.42 3.82 -4.82
C VAL A 258 29.56 5.04 -5.72
N VAL A 259 29.07 6.21 -5.30
CA VAL A 259 29.26 7.48 -6.02
C VAL A 259 30.72 7.90 -6.11
N LEU A 260 31.50 7.77 -5.02
CA LEU A 260 32.94 8.06 -5.06
C LEU A 260 33.68 7.10 -5.99
N GLY A 261 33.31 5.81 -6.02
CA GLY A 261 33.84 4.84 -6.97
C GLY A 261 33.48 5.16 -8.42
N LEU A 262 32.22 5.55 -8.69
CA LEU A 262 31.77 6.01 -10.00
C LEU A 262 32.53 7.25 -10.47
N LEU A 263 32.73 8.26 -9.62
CA LEU A 263 33.48 9.46 -9.95
C LEU A 263 34.97 9.16 -10.23
N LYS A 264 35.57 8.18 -9.53
CA LYS A 264 36.92 7.67 -9.81
C LYS A 264 37.00 6.89 -11.13
N ALA A 265 36.01 6.07 -11.46
CA ALA A 265 35.95 5.35 -12.75
C ALA A 265 35.67 6.30 -13.93
N SER A 266 34.86 7.33 -13.73
CA SER A 266 34.55 8.34 -14.76
C SER A 266 35.72 9.28 -15.07
N SER A 267 36.61 9.58 -14.11
CA SER A 267 37.83 10.36 -14.39
C SER A 267 38.82 9.61 -15.29
N LYS A 268 38.70 8.28 -15.39
CA LYS A 268 39.41 7.41 -16.35
C LYS A 268 38.65 7.23 -17.68
N GLY A 269 37.54 7.95 -17.89
CA GLY A 269 36.83 8.02 -19.16
C GLY A 269 35.67 7.04 -19.36
N LYS A 270 35.29 6.22 -18.37
CA LYS A 270 34.01 5.50 -18.46
C LYS A 270 32.84 6.48 -18.29
N ARG A 271 31.79 6.33 -19.09
CA ARG A 271 30.51 7.06 -18.94
C ARG A 271 29.44 6.08 -18.51
N PHE A 272 28.55 6.47 -17.62
CA PHE A 272 27.46 5.63 -17.12
C PHE A 272 26.11 6.31 -17.37
N LEU A 273 25.06 5.50 -17.47
CA LEU A 273 23.67 5.98 -17.47
C LEU A 273 22.98 5.45 -16.22
N PHE A 274 22.29 6.31 -15.48
CA PHE A 274 21.79 5.98 -14.14
C PHE A 274 20.26 5.85 -14.14
N ARG A 275 19.69 4.71 -13.69
CA ARG A 275 18.27 4.57 -13.33
C ARG A 275 18.17 4.36 -11.82
N THR A 276 17.69 5.37 -11.10
CA THR A 276 17.88 5.42 -9.63
C THR A 276 16.62 5.86 -8.89
N ALA A 277 16.58 5.62 -7.58
CA ALA A 277 15.71 6.37 -6.68
C ALA A 277 16.43 7.63 -6.15
N ALA A 278 15.91 8.23 -5.08
CA ALA A 278 16.33 9.55 -4.62
C ALA A 278 17.75 9.59 -4.00
N ALA A 279 18.20 8.54 -3.31
CA ALA A 279 19.47 8.58 -2.56
C ALA A 279 20.70 8.85 -3.45
N PHE A 280 20.71 8.33 -4.67
CA PHE A 280 21.82 8.53 -5.62
C PHE A 280 22.03 9.99 -6.01
N VAL A 281 20.95 10.76 -6.20
CA VAL A 281 21.05 12.13 -6.75
C VAL A 281 21.71 13.06 -5.73
N SER A 282 21.32 12.98 -4.45
CA SER A 282 21.97 13.77 -3.40
C SER A 282 23.42 13.34 -3.17
N ALA A 283 23.71 12.03 -3.24
CA ALA A 283 25.05 11.47 -3.14
C ALA A 283 25.96 12.00 -4.26
N ARG A 284 25.56 11.86 -5.53
CA ARG A 284 26.29 12.31 -6.74
C ARG A 284 26.56 13.83 -6.76
N LEU A 285 25.77 14.61 -6.03
CA LEU A 285 25.92 16.07 -5.90
C LEU A 285 26.68 16.50 -4.63
N GLY A 286 26.98 15.56 -3.71
CA GLY A 286 27.60 15.87 -2.42
C GLY A 286 26.71 16.68 -1.47
N ILE A 287 25.39 16.65 -1.66
CA ILE A 287 24.40 17.30 -0.80
C ILE A 287 24.31 16.51 0.51
N SER A 288 24.54 17.13 1.66
CA SER A 288 24.38 16.44 2.96
C SER A 288 22.91 16.34 3.36
N PRO A 289 22.49 15.31 4.12
CA PRO A 289 21.16 15.28 4.70
C PRO A 289 20.98 16.44 5.70
N ILE A 290 19.78 17.02 5.72
CA ILE A 290 19.37 18.08 6.65
C ILE A 290 18.06 17.68 7.35
N PRO A 291 17.81 18.14 8.59
CA PRO A 291 16.52 17.92 9.23
C PRO A 291 15.37 18.62 8.46
N PRO A 292 14.11 18.18 8.64
CA PRO A 292 12.96 18.86 8.06
C PRO A 292 12.91 20.35 8.40
N ILE A 293 12.52 21.17 7.43
CA ILE A 293 12.54 22.63 7.53
C ILE A 293 11.39 23.11 8.44
N SER A 294 11.75 23.85 9.49
CA SER A 294 10.79 24.46 10.42
C SER A 294 10.05 25.66 9.83
N ALA A 295 8.88 25.97 10.40
CA ALA A 295 8.13 27.18 10.11
C ALA A 295 8.94 28.48 10.32
N GLN A 296 9.89 28.47 11.26
CA GLN A 296 10.78 29.60 11.53
C GLN A 296 11.81 29.80 10.41
N GLN A 297 12.43 28.73 9.92
CA GLN A 297 13.37 28.79 8.78
C GLN A 297 12.69 29.26 7.49
N LEU A 298 11.42 28.90 7.29
CA LEU A 298 10.60 29.36 6.17
C LEU A 298 10.03 30.78 6.34
N GLN A 299 10.19 31.39 7.52
CA GLN A 299 9.66 32.72 7.85
C GLN A 299 8.15 32.84 7.55
N LEU A 300 7.38 31.79 7.87
CA LEU A 300 5.97 31.69 7.49
C LEU A 300 5.13 32.86 8.02
N SER A 301 4.40 33.55 7.13
CA SER A 301 3.49 34.62 7.55
C SER A 301 2.39 34.10 8.48
N ARG A 302 2.12 34.87 9.53
CA ARG A 302 1.06 34.57 10.49
C ARG A 302 -0.33 35.08 10.05
N GLU A 303 -0.38 35.83 8.96
CA GLU A 303 -1.57 36.61 8.52
C GLU A 303 -2.54 35.81 7.63
N ALA A 304 -2.17 34.61 7.18
CA ALA A 304 -3.02 33.73 6.38
C ALA A 304 -2.93 32.29 6.90
N GLY A 305 -3.97 31.48 6.67
CA GLY A 305 -3.99 30.03 6.93
C GLY A 305 -3.19 29.22 5.91
N GLY A 306 -2.85 27.98 6.25
CA GLY A 306 -2.30 27.00 5.30
C GLY A 306 -3.36 26.39 4.37
N LEU A 307 -2.93 25.84 3.23
CA LEU A 307 -3.81 25.14 2.29
C LEU A 307 -3.28 23.73 2.00
N ILE A 308 -4.16 22.73 2.11
CA ILE A 308 -3.88 21.32 1.80
C ILE A 308 -4.82 20.88 0.68
N ILE A 309 -4.29 20.24 -0.37
CA ILE A 309 -5.02 19.82 -1.56
C ILE A 309 -4.81 18.33 -1.81
N ALA A 310 -5.89 17.54 -1.84
CA ALA A 310 -5.82 16.09 -2.03
C ALA A 310 -6.87 15.56 -3.03
N GLY A 311 -6.42 15.24 -4.25
CA GLY A 311 -7.28 14.65 -5.29
C GLY A 311 -7.34 13.12 -5.28
N SER A 312 -6.32 12.45 -4.76
CA SER A 312 -6.12 10.99 -4.95
C SER A 312 -6.89 10.11 -3.95
N TYR A 313 -7.61 9.11 -4.47
CA TYR A 313 -8.18 8.01 -3.68
C TYR A 313 -7.20 6.84 -3.60
N VAL A 314 -6.43 6.79 -2.51
CA VAL A 314 -5.46 5.73 -2.19
C VAL A 314 -5.55 5.47 -0.69
N PRO A 315 -5.59 4.22 -0.19
CA PRO A 315 -5.82 3.93 1.23
C PRO A 315 -4.91 4.68 2.20
N LYS A 316 -3.60 4.75 1.90
CA LYS A 316 -2.63 5.51 2.73
C LYS A 316 -2.88 7.02 2.72
N THR A 317 -3.30 7.59 1.59
CA THR A 317 -3.76 9.00 1.53
C THR A 317 -5.05 9.19 2.34
N THR A 318 -5.99 8.24 2.32
CA THR A 318 -7.21 8.29 3.14
C THR A 318 -6.86 8.31 4.63
N ALA A 319 -6.07 7.36 5.12
CA ALA A 319 -5.65 7.31 6.54
C ALA A 319 -4.89 8.58 6.98
N GLN A 320 -4.03 9.14 6.11
CA GLN A 320 -3.33 10.40 6.38
C GLN A 320 -4.25 11.62 6.44
N LEU A 321 -5.34 11.64 5.67
CA LEU A 321 -6.37 12.68 5.72
C LEU A 321 -7.29 12.52 6.95
N GLU A 322 -7.68 11.29 7.29
CA GLU A 322 -8.47 10.98 8.48
C GLU A 322 -7.73 11.39 9.77
N ALA A 323 -6.43 11.09 9.86
CA ALA A 323 -5.57 11.56 10.95
C ALA A 323 -5.47 13.09 10.99
N LEU A 324 -5.26 13.75 9.85
CA LEU A 324 -5.21 15.22 9.74
C LEU A 324 -6.51 15.89 10.22
N ILE A 325 -7.67 15.38 9.80
CA ILE A 325 -9.00 15.90 10.17
C ILE A 325 -9.25 15.66 11.66
N SER A 326 -9.17 14.40 12.10
CA SER A 326 -9.47 13.98 13.47
C SER A 326 -8.62 14.70 14.51
N LYS A 327 -7.30 14.80 14.28
CA LYS A 327 -6.38 15.48 15.21
C LYS A 327 -6.37 17.01 15.12
N SER A 328 -6.87 17.61 14.03
CA SER A 328 -6.99 19.06 13.95
C SER A 328 -8.26 19.60 14.59
N GLY A 329 -9.37 18.86 14.51
CA GLY A 329 -10.69 19.35 14.91
C GLY A 329 -11.00 20.71 14.29
N ASP A 330 -11.52 21.65 15.09
CA ASP A 330 -11.90 23.00 14.66
C ASP A 330 -10.75 23.83 14.07
N LYS A 331 -9.48 23.41 14.26
CA LYS A 331 -8.29 24.12 13.71
C LYS A 331 -8.07 23.89 12.21
N LEU A 332 -8.91 23.09 11.55
CA LEU A 332 -8.84 22.80 10.11
C LEU A 332 -10.24 22.85 9.48
N LYS A 333 -10.44 23.74 8.50
CA LYS A 333 -11.66 23.71 7.70
C LYS A 333 -11.53 22.65 6.61
N THR A 334 -12.41 21.65 6.60
CA THR A 334 -12.49 20.69 5.48
C THR A 334 -13.55 21.12 4.47
N VAL A 335 -13.20 21.08 3.19
CA VAL A 335 -14.04 21.36 2.03
C VAL A 335 -13.98 20.14 1.11
N ILE A 336 -15.13 19.56 0.78
CA ILE A 336 -15.22 18.38 -0.08
C ILE A 336 -15.75 18.79 -1.45
N MET A 337 -14.94 18.62 -2.48
CA MET A 337 -15.35 18.75 -3.87
C MET A 337 -15.97 17.44 -4.33
N ASP A 338 -17.28 17.47 -4.58
CA ASP A 338 -18.06 16.28 -4.89
C ASP A 338 -17.85 15.84 -6.34
N VAL A 339 -17.16 14.70 -6.52
CA VAL A 339 -16.79 14.14 -7.83
C VAL A 339 -18.02 13.88 -8.70
N GLU A 340 -19.16 13.48 -8.13
CA GLU A 340 -20.38 13.23 -8.93
C GLU A 340 -20.96 14.52 -9.53
N LYS A 341 -20.75 15.67 -8.86
CA LYS A 341 -21.13 17.00 -9.35
C LYS A 341 -20.08 17.64 -10.25
N LEU A 342 -18.80 17.30 -10.07
CA LEU A 342 -17.75 17.67 -11.03
C LEU A 342 -17.93 16.99 -12.39
N LEU A 343 -18.55 15.80 -12.42
CA LEU A 343 -18.78 15.02 -13.63
C LEU A 343 -20.16 15.25 -14.29
N SER A 344 -21.12 15.85 -13.58
CA SER A 344 -22.51 15.94 -14.06
C SER A 344 -22.72 17.00 -15.16
N SER A 345 -22.15 18.20 -15.01
CA SER A 345 -22.12 19.23 -16.06
C SER A 345 -21.02 20.28 -15.81
N PRO A 346 -20.59 21.04 -16.84
CA PRO A 346 -19.63 22.14 -16.68
C PRO A 346 -20.10 23.21 -15.69
N GLU A 347 -21.41 23.48 -15.64
CA GLU A 347 -22.04 24.44 -14.72
C GLU A 347 -21.98 23.93 -13.28
N SER A 348 -22.35 22.67 -13.05
CA SER A 348 -22.28 22.05 -11.71
C SER A 348 -20.83 21.96 -11.21
N ALA A 349 -19.89 21.67 -12.10
CA ALA A 349 -18.47 21.71 -11.78
C ALA A 349 -18.00 23.13 -11.41
N ALA A 350 -18.47 24.17 -12.13
CA ALA A 350 -18.18 25.56 -11.82
C ALA A 350 -18.77 26.00 -10.47
N GLU A 351 -19.99 25.56 -10.11
CA GLU A 351 -20.60 25.82 -8.80
C GLU A 351 -19.80 25.17 -7.67
N VAL A 352 -19.37 23.91 -7.82
CA VAL A 352 -18.53 23.21 -6.82
C VAL A 352 -17.19 23.91 -6.63
N ILE A 353 -16.55 24.34 -7.72
CA ILE A 353 -15.28 25.10 -7.68
C ILE A 353 -15.50 26.47 -7.01
N ALA A 354 -16.54 27.22 -7.39
CA ALA A 354 -16.84 28.53 -6.82
C ALA A 354 -17.17 28.46 -5.32
N HIS A 355 -17.92 27.44 -4.88
CA HIS A 355 -18.18 27.18 -3.47
C HIS A 355 -16.87 26.89 -2.70
N ALA A 356 -16.02 26.01 -3.25
CA ALA A 356 -14.74 25.68 -2.63
C ALA A 356 -13.82 26.91 -2.50
N ILE A 357 -13.76 27.77 -3.52
CA ILE A 357 -13.02 29.05 -3.49
C ILE A 357 -13.60 29.96 -2.40
N ALA A 358 -14.92 30.19 -2.38
CA ALA A 358 -15.55 31.11 -1.44
C ALA A 358 -15.34 30.72 0.04
N VAL A 359 -15.34 29.41 0.34
CA VAL A 359 -14.99 28.91 1.68
C VAL A 359 -13.49 29.06 1.93
N ALA A 360 -12.62 28.65 0.99
CA ALA A 360 -11.18 28.73 1.18
C ALA A 360 -10.67 30.17 1.38
N GLU A 361 -11.12 31.14 0.57
CA GLU A 361 -10.73 32.56 0.71
C GLU A 361 -11.11 33.12 2.07
N LYS A 362 -12.34 32.85 2.54
CA LYS A 362 -12.83 33.30 3.86
C LYS A 362 -11.96 32.76 5.00
N GLU A 363 -11.73 31.46 5.01
CA GLU A 363 -11.17 30.77 6.18
C GLU A 363 -9.64 30.95 6.23
N ILE A 364 -8.95 30.97 5.08
CA ILE A 364 -7.53 31.34 4.97
C ILE A 364 -7.30 32.79 5.44
N ALA A 365 -8.19 33.72 5.07
CA ALA A 365 -8.11 35.11 5.54
C ALA A 365 -8.42 35.25 7.05
N GLN A 366 -9.08 34.27 7.66
CA GLN A 366 -9.31 34.15 9.10
C GLN A 366 -8.18 33.35 9.81
N HIS A 367 -7.03 33.21 9.15
CA HIS A 367 -5.81 32.51 9.61
C HIS A 367 -5.97 30.99 9.83
N GLN A 368 -7.12 30.42 9.49
CA GLN A 368 -7.45 29.01 9.67
C GLN A 368 -6.96 28.16 8.50
N ASP A 369 -6.36 27.00 8.78
CA ASP A 369 -5.88 26.12 7.72
C ASP A 369 -7.07 25.44 7.01
N VAL A 370 -6.97 25.24 5.69
CA VAL A 370 -8.03 24.66 4.87
C VAL A 370 -7.55 23.39 4.16
N LEU A 371 -8.31 22.31 4.29
CA LEU A 371 -8.18 21.10 3.49
C LEU A 371 -9.25 21.11 2.39
N VAL A 372 -8.82 21.12 1.13
CA VAL A 372 -9.66 20.86 -0.03
C VAL A 372 -9.38 19.46 -0.54
N MET A 373 -10.38 18.59 -0.53
CA MET A 373 -10.26 17.21 -1.00
C MET A 373 -11.43 16.78 -1.88
N THR A 374 -11.19 15.77 -2.71
CA THR A 374 -12.24 15.11 -3.50
C THR A 374 -13.12 14.19 -2.63
N SER A 375 -14.38 13.99 -3.00
CA SER A 375 -15.24 13.03 -2.31
C SER A 375 -14.65 11.61 -2.40
N ARG A 376 -14.72 10.86 -1.29
CA ARG A 376 -14.02 9.57 -1.11
C ARG A 376 -14.84 8.36 -1.61
N LYS A 377 -15.93 8.58 -2.34
CA LYS A 377 -16.68 7.54 -3.04
C LYS A 377 -15.93 7.24 -4.34
N LEU A 378 -15.52 5.99 -4.53
CA LEU A 378 -14.79 5.60 -5.74
C LEU A 378 -15.74 5.61 -6.95
N VAL A 379 -15.59 6.60 -7.83
CA VAL A 379 -16.30 6.69 -9.11
C VAL A 379 -15.40 6.11 -10.21
N THR A 380 -15.60 4.85 -10.56
CA THR A 380 -14.97 4.20 -11.73
C THR A 380 -15.83 4.39 -12.98
N GLY A 381 -15.20 4.60 -14.14
CA GLY A 381 -15.88 4.45 -15.42
C GLY A 381 -16.00 2.97 -15.82
N ASP A 382 -16.83 2.67 -16.82
CA ASP A 382 -17.04 1.30 -17.32
C ASP A 382 -15.77 0.64 -17.91
N ASP A 383 -14.75 1.45 -18.20
CA ASP A 383 -13.47 1.02 -18.72
C ASP A 383 -12.31 1.90 -18.17
N ALA A 384 -11.07 1.49 -18.49
CA ALA A 384 -9.87 2.18 -18.04
C ALA A 384 -9.72 3.61 -18.63
N LYS A 385 -10.29 3.87 -19.81
CA LYS A 385 -10.22 5.19 -20.46
C LYS A 385 -11.18 6.16 -19.78
N LYS A 386 -12.45 5.79 -19.57
CA LYS A 386 -13.40 6.60 -18.79
C LYS A 386 -12.90 6.89 -17.39
N SER A 387 -12.18 5.94 -16.78
CA SER A 387 -11.55 6.13 -15.47
C SER A 387 -10.38 7.13 -15.48
N LEU A 388 -9.63 7.23 -16.58
CA LEU A 388 -8.65 8.29 -16.81
C LEU A 388 -9.32 9.65 -17.09
N ASP A 389 -10.38 9.66 -17.90
CA ASP A 389 -11.16 10.87 -18.22
C ASP A 389 -11.73 11.51 -16.92
N ILE A 390 -12.28 10.70 -16.00
CA ILE A 390 -12.70 11.12 -14.66
C ILE A 390 -11.54 11.73 -13.87
N GLY A 391 -10.36 11.08 -13.89
CA GLY A 391 -9.15 11.60 -13.25
C GLY A 391 -8.72 12.97 -13.78
N SER A 392 -8.84 13.19 -15.10
CA SER A 392 -8.54 14.49 -15.72
C SER A 392 -9.52 15.57 -15.29
N VAL A 393 -10.82 15.31 -15.30
CA VAL A 393 -11.84 16.29 -14.85
C VAL A 393 -11.62 16.70 -13.40
N VAL A 394 -11.27 15.74 -12.53
CA VAL A 394 -10.94 15.98 -11.13
C VAL A 394 -9.65 16.80 -10.97
N ALA A 395 -8.60 16.49 -11.72
CA ALA A 395 -7.35 17.27 -11.72
C ALA A 395 -7.59 18.71 -12.19
N ASP A 396 -8.31 18.90 -13.31
CA ASP A 396 -8.65 20.21 -13.85
C ASP A 396 -9.51 21.05 -12.90
N ALA A 397 -10.41 20.42 -12.13
CA ALA A 397 -11.22 21.11 -11.13
C ALA A 397 -10.35 21.65 -9.98
N LEU A 398 -9.37 20.87 -9.50
CA LEU A 398 -8.41 21.30 -8.48
C LEU A 398 -7.45 22.38 -9.01
N VAL A 399 -7.04 22.28 -10.28
CA VAL A 399 -6.23 23.30 -10.95
C VAL A 399 -7.01 24.61 -11.05
N LYS A 400 -8.25 24.57 -11.52
CA LYS A 400 -9.14 25.75 -11.62
C LYS A 400 -9.39 26.39 -10.26
N PHE A 401 -9.61 25.58 -9.21
CA PHE A 401 -9.70 26.06 -7.82
C PHE A 401 -8.42 26.85 -7.43
N LEU A 402 -7.24 26.26 -7.57
CA LEU A 402 -5.99 26.89 -7.15
C LEU A 402 -5.61 28.10 -8.04
N GLN A 403 -5.96 28.08 -9.33
CA GLN A 403 -5.79 29.20 -10.25
C GLN A 403 -6.72 30.38 -9.94
N GLN A 404 -7.94 30.15 -9.43
CA GLN A 404 -8.92 31.21 -9.17
C GLN A 404 -8.91 31.78 -7.75
N LEU A 405 -8.49 30.98 -6.74
CA LEU A 405 -8.28 31.44 -5.35
C LEU A 405 -7.37 32.69 -5.31
N LYS A 406 -7.79 33.81 -4.73
CA LYS A 406 -7.05 35.09 -4.73
C LYS A 406 -6.22 35.33 -3.46
N VAL A 407 -6.64 34.75 -2.34
CA VAL A 407 -5.94 34.88 -1.05
C VAL A 407 -4.70 33.97 -1.07
N LYS A 408 -3.52 34.56 -0.89
CA LYS A 408 -2.26 33.81 -0.75
C LYS A 408 -2.27 33.03 0.57
N PRO A 409 -2.24 31.69 0.56
CA PRO A 409 -2.10 30.92 1.79
C PRO A 409 -0.67 31.02 2.35
N ARG A 410 -0.49 30.65 3.62
CA ARG A 410 0.83 30.56 4.30
C ARG A 410 1.77 29.59 3.59
N TYR A 411 1.23 28.46 3.16
CA TYR A 411 1.90 27.37 2.45
C TYR A 411 0.85 26.60 1.64
N VAL A 412 1.29 25.78 0.67
CA VAL A 412 0.45 24.77 0.01
C VAL A 412 1.05 23.38 0.18
N ILE A 413 0.24 22.39 0.54
CA ILE A 413 0.60 20.96 0.54
C ILE A 413 -0.27 20.25 -0.51
N ALA A 414 0.34 19.67 -1.53
CA ALA A 414 -0.36 18.82 -2.51
C ALA A 414 -0.11 17.33 -2.20
N LYS A 415 -1.16 16.49 -2.25
CA LYS A 415 -1.09 15.07 -1.83
C LYS A 415 -1.28 14.08 -2.97
N GLY A 416 -0.21 13.33 -3.26
CA GLY A 416 -0.12 12.35 -4.36
C GLY A 416 0.63 12.92 -5.58
N GLY A 417 1.30 12.05 -6.34
CA GLY A 417 2.20 12.45 -7.44
C GLY A 417 1.54 13.37 -8.47
N ILE A 418 0.54 12.87 -9.20
CA ILE A 418 -0.18 13.63 -10.24
C ILE A 418 -0.73 14.97 -9.69
N THR A 419 -1.44 14.95 -8.55
CA THR A 419 -1.93 16.17 -7.90
C THR A 419 -0.81 17.16 -7.58
N SER A 420 0.37 16.68 -7.15
CA SER A 420 1.52 17.54 -6.87
C SER A 420 2.22 18.06 -8.13
N SER A 421 2.11 17.34 -9.25
CA SER A 421 2.57 17.82 -10.57
C SER A 421 1.65 18.95 -11.04
N ASP A 422 0.34 18.69 -11.08
CA ASP A 422 -0.66 19.65 -11.57
C ASP A 422 -0.74 20.92 -10.71
N MET A 423 -0.68 20.81 -9.38
CA MET A 423 -0.71 22.00 -8.52
C MET A 423 0.55 22.86 -8.67
N ALA A 424 1.73 22.28 -8.92
CA ALA A 424 2.96 23.05 -9.19
C ALA A 424 2.93 23.69 -10.59
N THR A 425 2.71 22.87 -11.62
CA THR A 425 2.87 23.23 -13.03
C THR A 425 1.72 24.08 -13.56
N LYS A 426 0.47 23.67 -13.29
CA LYS A 426 -0.74 24.33 -13.82
C LYS A 426 -1.39 25.25 -12.78
N GLY A 427 -1.47 24.81 -11.53
CA GLY A 427 -2.11 25.53 -10.42
C GLY A 427 -1.32 26.77 -9.97
N LEU A 428 -0.01 26.61 -9.80
CA LEU A 428 0.91 27.66 -9.35
C LEU A 428 1.82 28.20 -10.47
N ASN A 429 1.72 27.70 -11.71
CA ASN A 429 2.50 28.15 -12.87
C ASN A 429 4.02 28.23 -12.60
N MET A 430 4.55 27.29 -11.80
CA MET A 430 5.99 27.22 -11.52
C MET A 430 6.72 26.67 -12.74
N LYS A 431 7.47 27.51 -13.46
CA LYS A 431 8.39 27.05 -14.53
C LYS A 431 9.69 26.50 -13.94
N LYS A 432 10.16 27.14 -12.86
CA LYS A 432 11.33 26.72 -12.09
C LYS A 432 11.14 27.01 -10.60
N ALA A 433 11.48 26.05 -9.75
CA ALA A 433 11.47 26.20 -8.30
C ALA A 433 12.81 25.81 -7.69
N MET A 434 13.13 26.39 -6.53
CA MET A 434 14.21 25.92 -5.67
C MET A 434 13.68 24.80 -4.75
N ILE A 435 14.40 23.69 -4.66
CA ILE A 435 14.15 22.65 -3.66
C ILE A 435 14.80 23.14 -2.36
N VAL A 436 13.98 23.57 -1.40
CA VAL A 436 14.43 24.16 -0.12
C VAL A 436 14.83 23.09 0.89
N GLY A 437 14.37 21.84 0.67
CA GLY A 437 14.66 20.70 1.52
C GLY A 437 13.42 19.83 1.68
N GLN A 438 13.15 19.41 2.92
CA GLN A 438 12.04 18.52 3.26
C GLN A 438 11.06 19.17 4.24
N ALA A 439 9.76 18.90 4.11
CA ALA A 439 8.76 19.19 5.15
C ALA A 439 8.71 18.09 6.22
N ALA A 440 9.03 16.85 5.84
CA ALA A 440 9.28 15.69 6.70
C ALA A 440 10.15 14.67 5.96
N ALA A 441 10.66 13.64 6.64
CA ALA A 441 11.53 12.62 6.05
C ALA A 441 10.96 12.04 4.74
N GLY A 442 11.63 12.29 3.61
CA GLY A 442 11.19 11.85 2.29
C GLY A 442 9.99 12.61 1.69
N ILE A 443 9.72 13.83 2.16
CA ILE A 443 8.61 14.69 1.73
C ILE A 443 9.19 16.06 1.28
N PRO A 444 9.46 16.26 -0.02
CA PRO A 444 10.17 17.44 -0.50
C PRO A 444 9.35 18.73 -0.46
N LEU A 445 10.07 19.84 -0.30
CA LEU A 445 9.57 21.20 -0.18
C LEU A 445 10.24 22.11 -1.20
N TRP A 446 9.43 22.76 -2.03
CA TRP A 446 9.86 23.70 -3.07
C TRP A 446 9.46 25.13 -2.72
N ARG A 447 10.12 26.11 -3.35
CA ARG A 447 9.71 27.52 -3.41
C ARG A 447 9.98 28.06 -4.80
N CYS A 448 9.00 28.69 -5.42
CA CYS A 448 9.18 29.43 -6.67
C CYS A 448 9.21 30.92 -6.37
N ASP A 449 10.25 31.61 -6.83
CA ASP A 449 10.46 33.06 -6.63
C ASP A 449 10.29 33.85 -7.94
N GLU A 450 9.83 33.20 -9.02
CA GLU A 450 9.64 33.83 -10.33
C GLU A 450 8.35 34.66 -10.37
N GLU A 451 8.41 35.92 -10.82
CA GLU A 451 7.23 36.82 -10.89
C GLU A 451 6.08 36.29 -11.76
N THR A 452 6.35 35.34 -12.67
CA THR A 452 5.34 34.68 -13.51
C THR A 452 4.61 33.53 -12.82
N CYS A 453 5.09 33.05 -11.67
CA CYS A 453 4.40 32.04 -10.89
C CYS A 453 3.28 32.67 -10.06
N LYS A 454 2.31 31.85 -9.66
CA LYS A 454 1.31 32.27 -8.70
C LYS A 454 1.91 32.23 -7.30
N TYR A 455 1.80 33.37 -6.60
CA TYR A 455 2.32 33.57 -5.25
C TYR A 455 3.84 33.38 -5.10
N PRO A 456 4.68 34.24 -5.71
CA PRO A 456 6.13 34.18 -5.51
C PRO A 456 6.53 34.11 -4.04
N GLY A 457 7.55 33.32 -3.73
CA GLY A 457 8.03 33.03 -2.38
C GLY A 457 7.15 32.07 -1.56
N LEU A 458 6.09 31.47 -2.13
CA LEU A 458 5.22 30.53 -1.42
C LEU A 458 5.92 29.16 -1.19
N PRO A 459 5.98 28.66 0.06
CA PRO A 459 6.41 27.29 0.34
C PRO A 459 5.38 26.26 -0.15
N TYR A 460 5.85 25.29 -0.95
CA TYR A 460 5.04 24.29 -1.63
C TYR A 460 5.55 22.88 -1.35
N VAL A 461 4.76 22.07 -0.64
CA VAL A 461 5.09 20.69 -0.28
C VAL A 461 4.52 19.71 -1.31
N VAL A 462 5.42 18.94 -1.93
CA VAL A 462 5.07 17.79 -2.76
C VAL A 462 4.98 16.57 -1.84
N PHE A 463 3.76 16.18 -1.44
CA PHE A 463 3.55 15.09 -0.48
C PHE A 463 3.32 13.75 -1.21
N PRO A 464 4.24 12.77 -1.15
CA PRO A 464 4.12 11.54 -1.93
C PRO A 464 2.90 10.69 -1.56
N GLY A 465 2.47 9.82 -2.49
CA GLY A 465 1.35 8.91 -2.24
C GLY A 465 1.65 7.85 -1.17
N ASN A 466 2.89 7.37 -1.10
CA ASN A 466 3.31 6.18 -0.34
C ASN A 466 4.29 6.44 0.83
N VAL A 467 4.74 7.68 1.06
CA VAL A 467 5.73 8.06 2.09
C VAL A 467 5.05 8.63 3.36
N GLY A 468 5.80 8.68 4.46
CA GLY A 468 5.34 9.08 5.79
C GLY A 468 4.59 7.96 6.53
N GLY A 469 4.36 8.15 7.84
CA GLY A 469 3.39 7.38 8.61
C GLY A 469 1.98 7.92 8.42
N ASN A 470 0.98 7.37 9.12
CA ASN A 470 -0.40 7.87 9.07
C ASN A 470 -0.50 9.31 9.62
N GLU A 471 0.35 9.68 10.58
CA GLU A 471 0.27 10.98 11.26
C GLU A 471 1.08 12.09 10.57
N THR A 472 2.03 11.75 9.69
CA THR A 472 3.01 12.71 9.13
C THR A 472 2.39 13.90 8.38
N LEU A 473 1.18 13.76 7.83
CA LEU A 473 0.45 14.90 7.24
C LEU A 473 -0.11 15.85 8.31
N TYR A 474 -0.59 15.32 9.44
CA TYR A 474 -0.95 16.11 10.61
C TYR A 474 0.28 16.81 11.20
N ASP A 475 1.39 16.09 11.38
CA ASP A 475 2.59 16.61 12.05
C ASP A 475 3.16 17.85 11.32
N VAL A 476 3.25 17.79 9.98
CA VAL A 476 3.68 18.93 9.14
C VAL A 476 2.71 20.12 9.27
N VAL A 477 1.40 19.87 9.19
CA VAL A 477 0.39 20.93 9.31
C VAL A 477 0.40 21.55 10.71
N ALA A 478 0.50 20.74 11.76
CA ALA A 478 0.54 21.20 13.14
C ALA A 478 1.79 22.03 13.44
N GLY A 479 2.97 21.59 12.98
CA GLY A 479 4.22 22.33 13.13
C GLY A 479 4.30 23.64 12.35
N TRP A 480 3.44 23.84 11.34
CA TRP A 480 3.35 25.07 10.53
C TRP A 480 2.07 25.89 10.79
N ARG A 481 1.28 25.50 11.80
CA ARG A 481 0.10 26.20 12.29
C ARG A 481 0.50 27.38 13.20
N VAL A 482 -0.36 28.40 13.29
CA VAL A 482 -0.17 29.56 14.18
C VAL A 482 -1.10 29.44 15.39
N GLY A 483 -0.63 29.88 16.56
CA GLY A 483 -1.44 29.89 17.79
C GLY A 483 -1.63 28.52 18.45
N GLY A 484 -0.69 27.58 18.25
CA GLY A 484 -0.61 26.35 19.03
C GLY A 484 0.41 26.49 20.16
N ASP A 485 -0.04 26.34 21.41
CA ASP A 485 0.85 26.06 22.55
C ASP A 485 1.38 24.63 22.43
N VAL A 486 2.33 24.43 21.52
CA VAL A 486 3.16 23.23 21.46
C VAL A 486 4.60 23.66 21.23
N ASP A 487 5.34 23.79 22.32
CA ASP A 487 6.80 23.83 22.32
C ASP A 487 7.36 22.47 21.86
N VAL A 488 7.21 22.17 20.56
CA VAL A 488 8.11 21.25 19.86
C VAL A 488 9.43 22.00 19.69
N VAL A 489 10.19 22.10 20.78
CA VAL A 489 11.50 22.72 20.81
C VAL A 489 12.42 21.93 19.88
N PRO A 490 12.84 22.46 18.70
CA PRO A 490 14.03 21.91 18.06
C PRO A 490 15.20 22.17 19.02
N PRO A 491 16.10 21.21 19.28
CA PRO A 491 17.18 21.39 20.24
C PRO A 491 18.04 22.60 19.83
N ALA A 492 17.88 23.69 20.58
CA ALA A 492 18.42 24.99 20.21
C ALA A 492 19.93 25.03 20.43
N ILE A 493 20.69 24.86 19.35
CA ILE A 493 22.13 25.07 19.35
C ILE A 493 22.40 26.57 19.58
N PRO A 494 23.16 26.97 20.61
CA PRO A 494 23.47 28.38 20.87
C PRO A 494 24.35 28.97 19.74
N PRO A 495 24.30 30.30 19.51
CA PRO A 495 24.87 30.92 18.32
C PRO A 495 26.39 30.85 18.27
N THR A 496 26.93 30.50 17.09
CA THR A 496 28.37 30.35 16.85
C THR A 496 28.99 31.60 16.20
N LEU A 497 30.14 32.04 16.75
CA LEU A 497 31.04 33.06 16.22
C LEU A 497 32.43 32.86 16.89
N PRO A 498 33.56 33.13 16.21
CA PRO A 498 34.07 32.25 15.16
C PRO A 498 35.41 31.55 15.50
N LEU A 499 35.66 30.42 14.83
CA LEU A 499 36.96 29.78 14.52
C LEU A 499 38.14 29.90 15.52
N THR A 500 38.50 28.80 16.18
CA THR A 500 39.90 28.28 16.29
C THR A 500 39.91 26.84 16.85
N PRO A 501 40.95 26.00 16.58
CA PRO A 501 40.92 24.57 16.93
C PRO A 501 41.82 24.18 18.13
N SER A 502 41.27 23.45 19.12
CA SER A 502 41.98 22.42 19.92
C SER A 502 41.05 21.62 20.83
N THR A 503 41.29 20.31 20.95
CA THR A 503 41.00 19.40 22.11
C THR A 503 39.75 19.61 22.98
N MET A 504 38.80 18.66 22.97
CA MET A 504 37.75 18.52 24.01
C MET A 504 38.16 17.56 25.16
N PRO A 505 37.76 17.81 26.42
CA PRO A 505 37.96 16.88 27.55
C PRO A 505 36.89 15.78 27.63
N ILE A 506 37.19 14.71 28.36
CA ILE A 506 36.36 13.49 28.46
C ILE A 506 35.04 13.72 29.24
N ASP A 507 35.03 14.65 30.19
CA ASP A 507 33.95 14.85 31.18
C ASP A 507 32.59 15.21 30.56
N LEU A 508 32.59 15.79 29.36
CA LEU A 508 31.35 16.12 28.62
C LEU A 508 30.55 14.88 28.20
N SER A 509 31.21 13.74 27.95
CA SER A 509 30.51 12.52 27.51
C SER A 509 29.71 11.86 28.64
N ILE A 510 30.25 11.89 29.87
CA ILE A 510 29.60 11.35 31.07
C ILE A 510 28.31 12.14 31.39
N ALA A 511 28.36 13.47 31.25
CA ALA A 511 27.18 14.32 31.45
C ALA A 511 26.08 14.05 30.40
N SER A 512 26.44 13.80 29.13
CA SER A 512 25.47 13.42 28.08
C SER A 512 24.77 12.10 28.41
N LEU A 513 25.55 11.05 28.70
CA LEU A 513 25.02 9.72 29.01
C LEU A 513 24.13 9.72 30.26
N GLN A 514 24.50 10.48 31.30
CA GLN A 514 23.65 10.65 32.49
C GLN A 514 22.33 11.38 32.16
N HIS A 515 22.35 12.36 31.25
CA HIS A 515 21.14 13.06 30.81
C HIS A 515 20.23 12.16 29.95
N GLU A 516 20.82 11.34 29.06
CA GLU A 516 20.13 10.37 28.22
C GLU A 516 19.42 9.29 29.05
N ILE A 517 20.12 8.67 30.00
CA ILE A 517 19.55 7.68 30.94
C ILE A 517 18.34 8.28 31.68
N ALA A 518 18.52 9.46 32.28
CA ALA A 518 17.43 10.14 32.99
C ALA A 518 16.26 10.53 32.07
N SER A 519 16.48 10.65 30.76
CA SER A 519 15.42 10.89 29.77
C SER A 519 14.59 9.63 29.51
N CYS A 520 15.26 8.48 29.30
CA CYS A 520 14.59 7.19 29.13
C CYS A 520 13.77 6.79 30.36
N GLU A 521 14.25 7.06 31.58
CA GLU A 521 13.51 6.79 32.82
C GLU A 521 12.21 7.61 32.92
N ARG A 522 12.24 8.90 32.57
CA ARG A 522 11.05 9.77 32.50
C ARG A 522 10.05 9.27 31.44
N GLN A 523 10.55 8.81 30.29
CA GLN A 523 9.72 8.27 29.21
C GLN A 523 9.01 6.97 29.63
N LEU A 524 9.71 6.09 30.36
CA LEU A 524 9.15 4.85 30.91
C LEU A 524 8.08 5.13 32.01
N GLN A 525 8.27 6.14 32.85
CA GLN A 525 7.25 6.56 33.82
C GLN A 525 5.97 7.06 33.10
N ARG A 526 6.12 7.90 32.06
CA ARG A 526 4.98 8.44 31.29
C ARG A 526 4.13 7.33 30.64
N LEU A 527 4.77 6.30 30.08
CA LEU A 527 4.08 5.14 29.50
C LEU A 527 3.30 4.35 30.54
N LYS A 528 3.87 4.15 31.75
CA LYS A 528 3.17 3.46 32.85
C LYS A 528 1.94 4.25 33.34
N GLN A 529 2.02 5.59 33.35
CA GLN A 529 0.87 6.43 33.69
C GLN A 529 -0.23 6.34 32.62
N GLN A 530 0.14 6.39 31.33
CA GLN A 530 -0.83 6.25 30.23
C GLN A 530 -1.55 4.90 30.24
N LEU A 531 -0.87 3.81 30.63
CA LEU A 531 -1.50 2.50 30.82
C LEU A 531 -2.58 2.53 31.92
N ALA A 532 -2.24 3.05 33.10
CA ALA A 532 -3.20 3.18 34.21
C ALA A 532 -4.40 4.08 33.87
N GLU A 533 -4.19 5.16 33.10
CA GLU A 533 -5.28 6.02 32.62
C GLU A 533 -6.17 5.34 31.56
N ALA A 534 -5.65 4.36 30.80
CA ALA A 534 -6.44 3.56 29.85
C ALA A 534 -7.26 2.49 30.59
N GLU A 535 -6.65 1.81 31.56
CA GLU A 535 -7.31 0.84 32.45
C GLU A 535 -8.47 1.48 33.23
N ALA A 536 -8.28 2.71 33.75
CA ALA A 536 -9.33 3.47 34.40
C ALA A 536 -10.48 3.87 33.44
N ARG A 537 -10.16 4.29 32.21
CA ARG A 537 -11.16 4.67 31.19
C ARG A 537 -12.07 3.49 30.78
N SER A 538 -11.58 2.25 30.83
CA SER A 538 -12.37 1.04 30.54
C SER A 538 -13.51 0.79 31.55
N GLN A 539 -13.57 1.49 32.68
CA GLN A 539 -14.50 1.18 33.77
C GLN A 539 -15.71 2.12 33.88
N HIS A 540 -15.94 3.03 32.92
CA HIS A 540 -16.87 4.17 33.12
C HIS A 540 -17.83 4.52 31.97
N SER A 541 -17.90 3.75 30.88
CA SER A 541 -18.74 4.09 29.71
C SER A 541 -19.88 3.09 29.47
N SER A 542 -21.00 3.22 30.20
CA SER A 542 -22.19 2.36 30.00
C SER A 542 -23.52 3.04 30.35
N SER A 543 -23.96 4.05 29.59
CA SER A 543 -25.33 4.59 29.70
C SER A 543 -25.79 5.43 28.48
N THR A 544 -27.11 5.44 28.27
CA THR A 544 -27.93 6.31 27.37
C THR A 544 -27.86 6.10 25.85
N THR A 545 -28.95 6.50 25.17
CA THR A 545 -29.48 5.89 23.93
C THR A 545 -30.22 6.89 23.02
N ASP A 546 -30.17 6.63 21.71
CA ASP A 546 -31.15 6.81 20.61
C ASP A 546 -32.28 7.86 20.62
N THR A 547 -32.54 8.42 19.42
CA THR A 547 -33.86 8.92 18.95
C THR A 547 -34.01 8.65 17.44
N GLU A 548 -35.24 8.71 16.90
CA GLU A 548 -35.69 7.85 15.77
C GLU A 548 -36.05 8.55 14.43
N LEU A 549 -35.79 7.86 13.30
CA LEU A 549 -36.67 7.59 12.11
C LEU A 549 -37.30 8.77 11.30
N PRO A 550 -37.99 8.52 10.14
CA PRO A 550 -38.13 7.30 9.30
C PRO A 550 -37.31 7.46 7.98
N GLY A 551 -37.63 7.02 6.74
CA GLY A 551 -38.75 6.29 6.07
C GLY A 551 -38.69 6.54 4.53
N ASP A 552 -39.38 5.84 3.62
CA ASP A 552 -40.09 4.54 3.64
C ASP A 552 -40.38 4.09 2.16
N ALA A 553 -40.99 2.92 1.96
CA ALA A 553 -41.59 2.34 0.72
C ALA A 553 -40.76 1.38 -0.17
N PHE A 554 -41.00 0.07 0.00
CA PHE A 554 -41.24 -0.91 -1.09
C PHE A 554 -41.94 -2.15 -0.49
N HIS A 555 -43.22 -2.37 -0.80
CA HIS A 555 -44.04 -3.45 -0.21
C HIS A 555 -44.29 -4.63 -1.16
N GLY A 556 -44.34 -5.84 -0.59
CA GLY A 556 -44.82 -7.07 -1.24
C GLY A 556 -45.23 -8.11 -0.18
N ASP A 557 -46.33 -8.83 -0.38
CA ASP A 557 -46.95 -9.68 0.66
C ASP A 557 -46.27 -11.05 0.85
N ALA A 558 -46.25 -11.53 2.09
CA ALA A 558 -45.54 -12.74 2.51
C ALA A 558 -46.12 -14.04 1.92
N ASN A 559 -47.44 -14.11 1.72
CA ASN A 559 -48.11 -15.34 1.26
C ASN A 559 -47.65 -15.82 -0.12
N HIS A 560 -47.23 -14.91 -1.00
CA HIS A 560 -46.74 -15.26 -2.35
C HIS A 560 -45.45 -16.10 -2.29
N ASN A 561 -44.59 -15.84 -1.30
CA ASN A 561 -43.28 -16.48 -1.17
C ASN A 561 -43.39 -17.93 -0.68
N THR A 562 -44.34 -18.21 0.23
CA THR A 562 -44.59 -19.56 0.76
C THR A 562 -45.09 -20.50 -0.34
N GLN A 563 -45.95 -20.00 -1.24
CA GLN A 563 -46.52 -20.80 -2.32
C GLN A 563 -45.49 -21.14 -3.41
N PHE A 564 -44.56 -20.23 -3.70
CA PHE A 564 -43.40 -20.48 -4.57
C PHE A 564 -42.45 -21.55 -3.99
N LEU A 565 -42.15 -21.47 -2.68
CA LEU A 565 -41.31 -22.44 -1.98
C LEU A 565 -41.91 -23.86 -1.98
N GLY A 566 -43.22 -24.00 -1.78
CA GLY A 566 -43.86 -25.32 -1.74
C GLY A 566 -43.67 -26.16 -3.01
N GLY A 567 -43.67 -25.52 -4.18
CA GLY A 567 -43.39 -26.19 -5.46
C GLY A 567 -41.92 -26.56 -5.68
N ALA A 568 -40.99 -25.84 -5.05
CA ALA A 568 -39.55 -26.04 -5.19
C ALA A 568 -39.03 -27.27 -4.41
N LEU A 569 -39.59 -27.53 -3.22
CA LEU A 569 -39.03 -28.48 -2.26
C LEU A 569 -39.26 -29.96 -2.64
N GLY A 570 -40.40 -30.29 -3.26
CA GLY A 570 -40.75 -31.66 -3.65
C GLY A 570 -39.94 -32.22 -4.83
N GLY A 571 -39.05 -31.43 -5.45
CA GLY A 571 -38.36 -31.77 -6.69
C GLY A 571 -37.05 -32.57 -6.56
N GLY A 572 -36.58 -32.90 -5.35
CA GLY A 572 -35.32 -33.64 -5.19
C GLY A 572 -34.61 -33.61 -3.82
N LEU A 573 -35.28 -33.14 -2.76
CA LEU A 573 -34.77 -33.26 -1.38
C LEU A 573 -35.20 -34.61 -0.77
N PRO A 574 -34.35 -35.31 0.00
CA PRO A 574 -34.78 -36.49 0.74
C PRO A 574 -35.82 -36.15 1.80
N ASP A 575 -36.77 -37.05 2.06
CA ASP A 575 -37.96 -36.79 2.88
C ASP A 575 -37.64 -36.27 4.30
N GLU A 576 -36.54 -36.75 4.90
CA GLU A 576 -36.04 -36.29 6.20
C GLU A 576 -35.76 -34.78 6.22
N TRP A 577 -35.22 -34.21 5.13
CA TRP A 577 -34.93 -32.77 5.01
C TRP A 577 -36.19 -31.98 4.71
N GLN A 578 -37.13 -32.53 3.94
CA GLN A 578 -38.41 -31.87 3.66
C GLN A 578 -39.20 -31.66 4.96
N ALA A 579 -39.22 -32.65 5.85
CA ALA A 579 -39.90 -32.57 7.15
C ALA A 579 -39.34 -31.46 8.06
N GLU A 580 -38.01 -31.33 8.19
CA GLU A 580 -37.39 -30.25 8.97
C GLU A 580 -37.68 -28.86 8.39
N LEU A 581 -37.71 -28.75 7.06
CA LEU A 581 -37.96 -27.49 6.35
C LEU A 581 -39.40 -26.99 6.51
N TRP A 582 -40.39 -27.88 6.39
CA TRP A 582 -41.80 -27.53 6.62
C TRP A 582 -42.06 -27.15 8.08
N ALA A 583 -41.45 -27.83 9.05
CA ALA A 583 -41.58 -27.50 10.48
C ALA A 583 -41.05 -26.09 10.86
N VAL A 584 -40.16 -25.52 10.05
CA VAL A 584 -39.71 -24.12 10.19
C VAL A 584 -40.71 -23.14 9.55
N LEU A 585 -41.29 -23.50 8.40
CA LEU A 585 -42.17 -22.62 7.62
C LEU A 585 -43.63 -22.54 8.15
N GLU A 586 -44.15 -23.59 8.78
CA GLU A 586 -45.55 -23.66 9.21
C GLU A 586 -45.85 -23.02 10.59
N GLN A 587 -44.88 -22.33 11.22
CA GLN A 587 -45.09 -21.78 12.56
C GLN A 587 -46.12 -20.62 12.56
N PRO A 588 -47.27 -20.75 13.25
CA PRO A 588 -48.28 -19.70 13.28
C PRO A 588 -47.79 -18.47 14.06
N ALA A 589 -48.09 -17.27 13.54
CA ALA A 589 -47.66 -16.00 14.10
C ALA A 589 -48.28 -15.68 15.47
N ARG A 590 -47.72 -16.28 16.54
CA ARG A 590 -48.22 -16.16 17.91
C ARG A 590 -47.93 -14.79 18.54
N ASN A 591 -49.02 -14.02 18.70
CA ASN A 591 -49.33 -12.94 19.66
C ASN A 591 -48.28 -11.90 20.09
N LYS A 592 -48.74 -10.65 20.18
CA LYS A 592 -47.95 -9.42 20.40
C LYS A 592 -47.50 -9.19 21.86
N GLU A 593 -47.06 -10.22 22.59
CA GLU A 593 -46.54 -10.05 23.96
C GLU A 593 -45.01 -10.12 24.01
N ARG A 594 -44.39 -8.94 24.15
CA ARG A 594 -42.97 -8.66 24.47
C ARG A 594 -41.96 -9.77 24.14
N ARG A 595 -41.75 -10.06 22.85
CA ARG A 595 -40.44 -10.57 22.39
C ARG A 595 -39.39 -9.49 22.66
N ARG A 596 -38.28 -9.86 23.30
CA ARG A 596 -37.26 -8.89 23.74
C ARG A 596 -36.43 -8.31 22.60
N TRP A 597 -36.32 -9.03 21.48
CA TRP A 597 -35.67 -8.59 20.24
C TRP A 597 -36.40 -9.17 19.02
N PRO A 598 -36.89 -8.36 18.07
CA PRO A 598 -37.01 -8.75 16.66
C PRO A 598 -35.63 -8.69 15.99
N LEU A 599 -35.44 -9.36 14.84
CA LEU A 599 -34.24 -9.17 14.02
C LEU A 599 -34.29 -7.81 13.33
N GLU A 600 -33.19 -7.06 13.35
CA GLU A 600 -33.11 -5.77 12.67
C GLU A 600 -32.91 -5.89 11.16
N LEU A 601 -33.19 -4.80 10.43
CA LEU A 601 -33.00 -4.73 8.98
C LEU A 601 -31.52 -4.95 8.58
N GLY A 602 -30.57 -4.61 9.47
CA GLY A 602 -29.15 -4.93 9.31
C GLY A 602 -28.87 -6.43 9.39
N GLU A 603 -29.51 -7.15 10.32
CA GLU A 603 -29.36 -8.60 10.48
C GLU A 603 -30.01 -9.35 9.31
N TYR A 604 -31.20 -8.93 8.86
CA TYR A 604 -31.81 -9.42 7.62
C TYR A 604 -30.87 -9.29 6.41
N ARG A 605 -30.14 -8.16 6.31
CA ARG A 605 -29.10 -7.97 5.28
C ARG A 605 -27.84 -8.81 5.51
N ARG A 606 -27.55 -9.23 6.75
CA ARG A 606 -26.42 -10.12 7.12
C ARG A 606 -26.69 -11.54 6.64
N TYR A 607 -27.90 -12.08 6.88
CA TYR A 607 -28.30 -13.43 6.42
C TYR A 607 -28.39 -13.55 4.89
N GLY A 608 -28.83 -12.49 4.19
CA GLY A 608 -29.02 -12.53 2.74
C GLY A 608 -27.76 -12.57 1.86
N ARG A 609 -26.55 -12.61 2.45
CA ARG A 609 -25.28 -12.39 1.71
C ARG A 609 -24.29 -13.57 1.71
N GLN A 610 -24.61 -14.69 2.36
CA GLN A 610 -23.67 -15.82 2.54
C GLN A 610 -23.75 -16.89 1.45
N LEU A 611 -23.62 -16.52 0.17
CA LEU A 611 -23.49 -17.50 -0.93
C LEU A 611 -22.41 -17.07 -1.94
N ILE A 612 -21.29 -17.80 -1.97
CA ILE A 612 -20.26 -17.65 -3.00
C ILE A 612 -20.77 -18.29 -4.30
N VAL A 613 -21.29 -17.46 -5.20
CA VAL A 613 -21.65 -17.86 -6.57
C VAL A 613 -20.71 -17.16 -7.55
N PRO A 614 -19.86 -17.88 -8.30
CA PRO A 614 -18.90 -17.27 -9.20
C PRO A 614 -19.58 -16.83 -10.51
N GLN A 615 -20.08 -15.60 -10.56
CA GLN A 615 -20.68 -15.06 -11.79
C GLN A 615 -20.17 -13.66 -12.17
N VAL A 616 -19.77 -13.59 -13.44
CA VAL A 616 -19.51 -12.37 -14.20
C VAL A 616 -20.84 -11.64 -14.44
N GLY A 617 -20.86 -10.31 -14.26
CA GLY A 617 -21.76 -9.44 -15.01
C GLY A 617 -23.22 -9.28 -14.54
N LEU A 618 -23.49 -9.23 -13.23
CA LEU A 618 -24.80 -8.79 -12.70
C LEU A 618 -24.67 -7.63 -11.71
N GLN A 619 -25.18 -6.45 -12.08
CA GLN A 619 -25.24 -5.23 -11.26
C GLN A 619 -26.68 -4.99 -10.74
N VAL A 620 -27.09 -5.73 -9.71
CA VAL A 620 -28.32 -5.49 -8.93
C VAL A 620 -28.12 -6.04 -7.51
N SER A 621 -28.78 -5.45 -6.51
CA SER A 621 -28.81 -6.07 -5.17
C SER A 621 -29.68 -7.33 -5.17
N CYS A 622 -29.51 -8.19 -4.17
CA CYS A 622 -30.19 -9.49 -4.12
C CYS A 622 -31.72 -9.38 -4.24
N GLY A 623 -32.34 -8.35 -3.66
CA GLY A 623 -33.78 -8.12 -3.78
C GLY A 623 -34.21 -7.70 -5.19
N GLU A 624 -33.45 -6.82 -5.82
CA GLU A 624 -33.68 -6.36 -7.20
C GLU A 624 -33.44 -7.47 -8.23
N GLY A 625 -32.54 -8.41 -7.92
CA GLY A 625 -32.33 -9.66 -8.66
C GLY A 625 -33.38 -10.76 -8.38
N GLY A 626 -34.44 -10.47 -7.62
CA GLY A 626 -35.54 -11.40 -7.35
C GLY A 626 -35.23 -12.50 -6.32
N ILE A 627 -34.19 -12.36 -5.50
CA ILE A 627 -33.79 -13.38 -4.52
C ILE A 627 -34.66 -13.27 -3.27
N LEU A 628 -35.56 -14.24 -3.08
CA LEU A 628 -36.38 -14.37 -1.89
C LEU A 628 -35.53 -14.73 -0.66
N GLY A 629 -35.40 -13.80 0.29
CA GLY A 629 -34.59 -13.96 1.52
C GLY A 629 -34.77 -15.29 2.28
N PRO A 630 -35.98 -15.84 2.46
CA PRO A 630 -36.18 -17.14 3.09
C PRO A 630 -35.44 -18.30 2.41
N VAL A 631 -35.30 -18.27 1.08
CA VAL A 631 -34.57 -19.29 0.32
C VAL A 631 -33.08 -19.29 0.68
N VAL A 632 -32.49 -18.09 0.81
CA VAL A 632 -31.06 -17.94 1.17
C VAL A 632 -30.80 -18.41 2.61
N GLY A 633 -31.68 -18.04 3.54
CA GLY A 633 -31.59 -18.49 4.93
C GLY A 633 -31.66 -20.02 5.06
N VAL A 634 -32.59 -20.65 4.32
CA VAL A 634 -32.69 -22.12 4.23
C VAL A 634 -31.39 -22.72 3.68
N MET A 635 -30.86 -22.22 2.56
CA MET A 635 -29.62 -22.73 1.96
C MET A 635 -28.43 -22.68 2.93
N GLY A 636 -28.27 -21.58 3.66
CA GLY A 636 -27.20 -21.44 4.67
C GLY A 636 -27.31 -22.45 5.80
N VAL A 637 -28.52 -22.70 6.32
CA VAL A 637 -28.76 -23.72 7.35
C VAL A 637 -28.44 -25.12 6.83
N LEU A 638 -28.86 -25.47 5.60
CA LEU A 638 -28.59 -26.80 5.04
C LEU A 638 -27.07 -27.05 4.85
N GLN A 639 -26.33 -26.02 4.44
CA GLN A 639 -24.87 -26.09 4.27
C GLN A 639 -24.13 -26.19 5.61
N ALA A 640 -24.57 -25.46 6.65
CA ALA A 640 -24.01 -25.55 8.00
C ALA A 640 -24.20 -26.95 8.61
N LEU A 641 -25.39 -27.54 8.46
CA LEU A 641 -25.68 -28.89 8.94
C LEU A 641 -24.79 -29.96 8.28
N GLU A 642 -24.50 -29.84 6.98
CA GLU A 642 -23.61 -30.78 6.29
C GLU A 642 -22.13 -30.60 6.71
N ALA A 643 -21.68 -29.36 6.95
CA ALA A 643 -20.36 -29.10 7.52
C ALA A 643 -20.18 -29.76 8.91
N ILE A 644 -21.19 -29.67 9.78
CA ILE A 644 -21.18 -30.29 11.11
C ILE A 644 -21.00 -31.82 10.99
N LYS A 645 -21.74 -32.48 10.10
CA LYS A 645 -21.61 -33.94 9.88
C LYS A 645 -20.19 -34.33 9.46
N LEU A 646 -19.57 -33.57 8.56
CA LEU A 646 -18.19 -33.83 8.10
C LEU A 646 -17.15 -33.65 9.20
N ILE A 647 -17.40 -32.74 10.15
CA ILE A 647 -16.53 -32.50 11.32
C ILE A 647 -16.72 -33.62 12.36
N ALA A 648 -17.97 -33.94 12.71
CA ALA A 648 -18.31 -34.94 13.73
C ALA A 648 -17.97 -36.38 13.30
N ALA A 649 -18.11 -36.70 12.01
CA ALA A 649 -17.67 -37.99 11.45
C ALA A 649 -16.14 -38.20 11.49
N GLY A 650 -15.37 -37.15 11.78
CA GLY A 650 -13.91 -37.18 11.90
C GLY A 650 -13.20 -37.11 10.56
N ILE A 651 -12.43 -36.03 10.35
CA ILE A 651 -11.54 -35.91 9.20
C ILE A 651 -10.43 -36.96 9.33
N GLN A 652 -10.57 -38.08 8.64
CA GLN A 652 -9.55 -39.12 8.58
C GLN A 652 -8.21 -38.52 8.09
N LYS A 653 -7.18 -38.61 8.93
CA LYS A 653 -5.80 -38.36 8.48
C LYS A 653 -5.43 -39.42 7.46
N PRO A 654 -4.66 -39.08 6.40
CA PRO A 654 -3.89 -40.08 5.68
C PRO A 654 -3.03 -40.86 6.68
N GLN A 655 -3.00 -42.18 6.56
CA GLN A 655 -2.08 -42.98 7.37
C GLN A 655 -0.65 -42.57 7.04
N SER A 656 0.17 -42.36 8.08
CA SER A 656 1.60 -42.13 7.92
C SER A 656 2.23 -43.39 7.35
N LEU A 657 2.76 -43.31 6.12
CA LEU A 657 3.66 -44.34 5.60
C LEU A 657 4.88 -44.43 6.52
N SER A 658 4.99 -45.53 7.23
CA SER A 658 6.19 -45.87 7.99
C SER A 658 7.36 -46.09 7.04
N SER A 659 8.51 -45.53 7.37
CA SER A 659 9.76 -45.78 6.66
C SER A 659 10.25 -47.21 6.91
N ASP A 660 9.90 -48.14 6.04
CA ASP A 660 10.67 -49.38 5.81
C ASP A 660 10.23 -50.08 4.50
N THR A 661 11.15 -50.88 3.94
CA THR A 661 11.05 -51.65 2.67
C THR A 661 11.44 -50.90 1.38
N MET A 662 12.63 -51.23 0.87
CA MET A 662 13.02 -51.06 -0.53
C MET A 662 12.76 -52.35 -1.34
N MET A 663 12.96 -52.27 -2.66
CA MET A 663 13.13 -53.36 -3.63
C MET A 663 11.87 -54.00 -4.27
N ASP A 664 11.70 -53.64 -5.55
CA ASP A 664 11.74 -54.54 -6.72
C ASP A 664 10.58 -55.48 -7.14
N ILE A 665 10.12 -55.21 -8.38
CA ILE A 665 9.92 -56.14 -9.52
C ILE A 665 8.58 -56.90 -9.70
N ASP A 666 8.09 -56.82 -10.96
CA ASP A 666 7.08 -57.63 -11.69
C ASP A 666 5.59 -57.71 -11.25
N GLY A 667 4.77 -58.18 -12.20
CA GLY A 667 3.34 -58.54 -12.11
C GLY A 667 3.03 -59.60 -13.19
N PRO A 668 1.78 -59.78 -13.71
CA PRO A 668 0.49 -59.22 -13.29
C PRO A 668 -0.69 -60.25 -13.22
N SER A 669 -1.80 -59.91 -12.51
CA SER A 669 -3.16 -60.51 -12.67
C SER A 669 -3.36 -62.02 -12.34
N PRO A 670 -4.59 -62.59 -12.37
CA PRO A 670 -5.91 -62.09 -11.93
C PRO A 670 -6.76 -63.13 -11.13
N ASN A 671 -7.99 -62.74 -10.69
CA ASN A 671 -9.14 -63.61 -10.33
C ASN A 671 -9.01 -64.50 -9.05
N ASN A 672 -10.05 -64.90 -8.28
CA ASN A 672 -11.49 -65.07 -8.58
C ASN A 672 -12.42 -65.13 -7.31
N PHE A 673 -13.70 -64.79 -7.51
CA PHE A 673 -14.97 -65.27 -6.87
C PHE A 673 -15.32 -65.33 -5.35
N ASP A 674 -16.64 -65.07 -5.16
CA ASP A 674 -17.65 -65.56 -4.21
C ASP A 674 -17.81 -65.10 -2.74
N LYS A 675 -19.02 -64.55 -2.50
CA LYS A 675 -19.78 -64.48 -1.24
C LYS A 675 -20.84 -65.61 -1.25
N PRO A 676 -21.38 -66.04 -0.10
CA PRO A 676 -22.65 -65.43 0.32
C PRO A 676 -22.84 -65.27 1.86
N GLN A 677 -23.69 -64.31 2.22
CA GLN A 677 -24.71 -64.30 3.31
C GLN A 677 -24.38 -64.95 4.68
N THR A 678 -24.65 -64.31 5.82
CA THR A 678 -25.93 -63.65 6.17
C THR A 678 -25.76 -62.25 6.77
N ALA A 679 -26.87 -61.52 6.88
CA ALA A 679 -26.95 -60.21 7.53
C ALA A 679 -28.31 -60.02 8.20
N GLU A 680 -28.34 -59.51 9.44
CA GLU A 680 -29.51 -58.87 10.07
C GLU A 680 -29.09 -58.22 11.41
N ALA A 681 -28.75 -56.92 11.37
CA ALA A 681 -28.58 -56.01 12.53
C ALA A 681 -28.12 -54.61 12.10
N ALA A 682 -27.26 -54.52 11.07
CA ALA A 682 -26.60 -53.27 10.65
C ALA A 682 -27.33 -52.50 9.51
N ALA A 683 -28.51 -52.96 9.10
CA ALA A 683 -29.19 -52.51 7.89
C ALA A 683 -30.09 -51.28 8.13
N ASN A 684 -29.50 -50.12 8.45
CA ASN A 684 -29.98 -48.78 8.03
C ASN A 684 -29.05 -47.61 8.46
N ARG A 685 -27.76 -47.70 8.11
CA ARG A 685 -26.96 -46.50 7.79
C ARG A 685 -26.38 -46.67 6.38
N PRO A 686 -26.67 -45.79 5.42
CA PRO A 686 -26.26 -46.00 4.03
C PRO A 686 -24.73 -45.94 3.88
N THR A 687 -24.10 -47.09 3.61
CA THR A 687 -22.65 -47.26 3.50
C THR A 687 -22.09 -46.77 2.15
N ASN A 688 -22.38 -45.53 1.78
CA ASN A 688 -21.80 -44.87 0.61
C ASN A 688 -21.44 -43.41 0.93
N ASN A 689 -20.73 -43.21 2.04
CA ASN A 689 -20.41 -41.90 2.60
C ASN A 689 -19.26 -41.20 1.84
N LYS A 690 -19.38 -41.11 0.51
CA LYS A 690 -18.60 -40.17 -0.29
C LYS A 690 -19.16 -38.78 0.01
N PRO A 691 -18.36 -37.84 0.55
CA PRO A 691 -18.88 -36.53 0.94
C PRO A 691 -19.46 -35.82 -0.29
N SER A 692 -20.58 -35.12 -0.13
CA SER A 692 -21.32 -34.51 -1.23
C SER A 692 -21.75 -33.09 -0.89
N LEU A 693 -21.91 -32.25 -1.90
CA LEU A 693 -22.34 -30.86 -1.77
C LEU A 693 -23.70 -30.67 -2.45
N LEU A 694 -24.69 -30.26 -1.67
CA LEU A 694 -26.00 -29.86 -2.18
C LEU A 694 -25.95 -28.42 -2.72
N LEU A 695 -26.41 -28.25 -3.96
CA LEU A 695 -26.52 -26.96 -4.64
C LEU A 695 -27.97 -26.70 -5.04
N PHE A 696 -28.40 -25.45 -4.90
CA PHE A 696 -29.69 -24.96 -5.39
C PHE A 696 -29.48 -23.96 -6.53
N SER A 697 -30.35 -24.00 -7.54
CA SER A 697 -30.43 -22.99 -8.60
C SER A 697 -31.87 -22.84 -9.05
N ALA A 698 -32.45 -21.66 -8.78
CA ALA A 698 -33.87 -21.35 -9.00
C ALA A 698 -34.34 -21.53 -10.46
N TYR A 699 -33.43 -21.37 -11.43
CA TYR A 699 -33.72 -21.48 -12.86
C TYR A 699 -33.43 -22.88 -13.45
N SER A 700 -33.05 -23.84 -12.62
CA SER A 700 -32.75 -25.22 -13.05
C SER A 700 -33.85 -26.19 -12.62
N ASN A 701 -34.02 -27.31 -13.33
CA ASN A 701 -34.96 -28.37 -12.92
C ASN A 701 -34.23 -29.75 -12.94
N PRO A 702 -34.20 -30.53 -11.85
CA PRO A 702 -34.60 -30.15 -10.49
C PRO A 702 -33.75 -28.99 -9.99
N GLN A 703 -34.36 -28.12 -9.16
CA GLN A 703 -33.73 -26.93 -8.61
C GLN A 703 -32.64 -27.26 -7.58
N PHE A 704 -32.81 -28.36 -6.83
CA PHE A 704 -31.80 -28.92 -5.93
C PHE A 704 -31.03 -30.05 -6.62
N ARG A 705 -29.69 -30.06 -6.50
CA ARG A 705 -28.79 -31.06 -7.09
C ARG A 705 -27.62 -31.34 -6.15
N SER A 706 -27.39 -32.61 -5.80
CA SER A 706 -26.22 -33.01 -4.99
C SER A 706 -25.08 -33.51 -5.88
N PHE A 707 -23.85 -33.06 -5.57
CA PHE A 707 -22.63 -33.40 -6.30
C PHE A 707 -21.63 -34.11 -5.37
N GLY A 708 -21.16 -35.30 -5.76
CA GLY A 708 -20.09 -35.99 -5.05
C GLY A 708 -18.78 -35.19 -5.09
N LEU A 709 -18.21 -34.90 -3.93
CA LEU A 709 -16.95 -34.17 -3.80
C LEU A 709 -15.78 -35.07 -4.25
N ARG A 710 -14.81 -34.44 -4.94
CA ARG A 710 -13.65 -35.13 -5.50
C ARG A 710 -12.56 -35.31 -4.43
N THR A 711 -11.64 -36.24 -4.69
CA THR A 711 -10.41 -36.41 -3.88
C THR A 711 -9.57 -35.13 -3.84
N ARG A 712 -8.77 -34.97 -2.77
CA ARG A 712 -7.95 -33.77 -2.55
C ARG A 712 -7.01 -33.51 -3.74
N LYS A 713 -6.97 -32.26 -4.23
CA LYS A 713 -5.97 -31.84 -5.22
C LYS A 713 -4.60 -31.69 -4.57
N LEU A 714 -3.56 -32.22 -5.24
CA LEU A 714 -2.16 -32.11 -4.83
C LEU A 714 -1.66 -30.66 -4.65
N ASN A 715 -2.33 -29.69 -5.28
CA ASN A 715 -2.05 -28.25 -5.20
C ASN A 715 -3.21 -27.44 -4.58
N CYS A 716 -4.05 -28.04 -3.72
CA CYS A 716 -5.10 -27.31 -3.02
C CYS A 716 -4.52 -26.34 -1.98
N ALA A 717 -4.84 -25.05 -2.10
CA ALA A 717 -4.40 -23.99 -1.20
C ALA A 717 -4.74 -24.22 0.28
N ALA A 718 -5.74 -25.05 0.61
CA ALA A 718 -6.17 -25.32 2.00
C ALA A 718 -5.95 -26.76 2.49
N CYS A 719 -5.57 -27.71 1.63
CA CYS A 719 -5.39 -29.12 2.06
C CYS A 719 -4.33 -29.94 1.30
N SER A 720 -3.46 -29.29 0.53
CA SER A 720 -2.21 -29.90 0.03
C SER A 720 -1.10 -29.88 1.06
N ALA A 721 0.04 -30.51 0.75
CA ALA A 721 1.28 -30.38 1.52
C ALA A 721 1.94 -28.99 1.39
N GLN A 722 1.43 -28.12 0.51
CA GLN A 722 1.88 -26.74 0.28
C GLN A 722 0.68 -25.78 0.45
N ALA A 723 -0.15 -26.02 1.47
CA ALA A 723 -1.31 -25.18 1.76
C ALA A 723 -0.86 -23.77 2.17
N THR A 724 -1.31 -22.75 1.44
CA THR A 724 -1.11 -21.33 1.76
C THR A 724 -2.16 -20.80 2.74
N VAL A 725 -3.34 -21.43 2.78
CA VAL A 725 -4.39 -21.19 3.77
C VAL A 725 -4.13 -22.06 4.99
N THR A 726 -3.25 -21.60 5.88
CA THR A 726 -2.88 -22.29 7.14
C THR A 726 -3.63 -21.74 8.35
N HIS A 727 -3.61 -22.48 9.46
CA HIS A 727 -4.23 -22.06 10.73
C HIS A 727 -3.59 -20.79 11.29
N ASP A 728 -2.26 -20.73 11.33
CA ASP A 728 -1.51 -19.57 11.83
C ASP A 728 -1.75 -18.30 10.97
N ALA A 729 -1.81 -18.44 9.65
CA ALA A 729 -2.04 -17.32 8.73
C ALA A 729 -3.49 -16.78 8.76
N LEU A 730 -4.44 -17.54 9.33
CA LEU A 730 -5.82 -17.08 9.62
C LEU A 730 -5.95 -16.41 10.99
N ILE A 731 -5.04 -16.65 11.94
CA ILE A 731 -5.08 -16.09 13.29
C ILE A 731 -4.18 -14.86 13.44
N SER A 732 -3.05 -14.82 12.73
CA SER A 732 -2.13 -13.67 12.68
C SER A 732 -2.68 -12.45 11.94
N GLY A 733 -3.77 -12.60 11.19
CA GLY A 733 -4.27 -11.58 10.26
C GLY A 733 -3.40 -11.40 9.00
N SER A 734 -2.41 -12.26 8.75
CA SER A 734 -1.50 -12.13 7.61
C SER A 734 -2.13 -12.51 6.26
N MET A 735 -3.27 -13.20 6.25
CA MET A 735 -4.15 -13.26 5.09
C MET A 735 -5.22 -12.18 5.18
N ASP A 736 -5.29 -11.33 4.16
CA ASP A 736 -6.41 -10.40 3.95
C ASP A 736 -7.69 -11.19 3.62
N TYR A 737 -8.47 -11.49 4.67
CA TYR A 737 -9.76 -12.17 4.60
C TYR A 737 -10.80 -11.34 3.82
N VAL A 738 -10.62 -10.02 3.71
CA VAL A 738 -11.47 -9.14 2.90
C VAL A 738 -11.17 -9.33 1.42
N GLN A 739 -9.88 -9.38 1.05
CA GLN A 739 -9.44 -9.65 -0.33
C GLN A 739 -9.72 -11.10 -0.77
N PHE A 740 -9.67 -12.08 0.15
CA PHE A 740 -9.84 -13.50 -0.19
C PHE A 740 -11.29 -14.00 -0.13
N CYS A 741 -12.09 -13.56 0.86
CA CYS A 741 -13.47 -14.03 1.07
C CYS A 741 -14.54 -12.94 0.97
N GLY A 742 -14.18 -11.65 1.04
CA GLY A 742 -15.13 -10.53 0.99
C GLY A 742 -15.92 -10.33 2.29
N ALA A 743 -15.32 -9.61 3.26
CA ALA A 743 -15.95 -9.28 4.54
C ALA A 743 -15.67 -7.82 4.94
N VAL A 744 -16.50 -7.23 5.82
CA VAL A 744 -16.32 -5.87 6.32
C VAL A 744 -15.99 -5.93 7.82
N SER A 745 -15.00 -5.14 8.25
CA SER A 745 -14.54 -5.06 9.63
C SER A 745 -15.48 -4.19 10.50
N PRO A 746 -15.65 -4.45 11.81
CA PRO A 746 -15.05 -5.52 12.61
C PRO A 746 -15.95 -6.77 12.74
N VAL A 747 -15.33 -7.91 13.06
CA VAL A 747 -16.05 -9.12 13.49
C VAL A 747 -16.25 -9.05 15.00
N ASP A 748 -17.47 -8.72 15.43
CA ASP A 748 -17.86 -8.77 16.84
C ASP A 748 -18.24 -10.20 17.21
N ALA A 749 -17.35 -10.88 17.95
CA ALA A 749 -17.40 -12.32 18.18
C ALA A 749 -17.97 -12.67 19.57
N LEU A 750 -18.97 -13.55 19.61
CA LEU A 750 -19.65 -13.97 20.85
C LEU A 750 -18.69 -14.48 21.93
N ALA A 751 -19.03 -14.26 23.21
CA ALA A 751 -18.20 -14.74 24.32
C ALA A 751 -17.97 -16.27 24.26
N PRO A 752 -16.84 -16.81 24.73
CA PRO A 752 -16.52 -18.25 24.62
C PRO A 752 -17.62 -19.15 25.21
N GLU A 753 -18.19 -18.72 26.32
CA GLU A 753 -19.29 -19.33 27.07
C GLU A 753 -20.68 -19.28 26.39
N GLU A 754 -20.83 -18.58 25.26
CA GLU A 754 -22.04 -18.66 24.41
C GLU A 754 -21.93 -19.77 23.33
N ARG A 755 -20.89 -20.62 23.39
CA ARG A 755 -20.53 -21.58 22.34
C ARG A 755 -20.46 -23.04 22.85
N ILE A 756 -20.91 -24.01 22.05
CA ILE A 756 -20.90 -25.48 22.26
C ILE A 756 -20.18 -26.18 21.08
N SER A 757 -19.42 -27.27 21.26
CA SER A 757 -18.69 -27.85 20.12
C SER A 757 -19.57 -28.65 19.13
N ALA A 758 -19.12 -28.78 17.89
CA ALA A 758 -19.78 -29.55 16.84
C ALA A 758 -19.89 -31.06 17.15
N LEU A 759 -18.98 -31.58 17.98
CA LEU A 759 -19.05 -32.96 18.47
C LEU A 759 -20.11 -33.10 19.57
N ASP A 760 -20.21 -32.10 20.46
CA ASP A 760 -21.24 -32.04 21.51
C ASP A 760 -22.63 -31.80 20.90
N TYR A 761 -22.72 -31.02 19.83
CA TYR A 761 -23.96 -30.77 19.07
C TYR A 761 -24.44 -32.03 18.33
N ASP A 762 -23.54 -32.76 17.65
CA ASP A 762 -23.87 -34.04 16.99
C ASP A 762 -24.29 -35.12 18.01
N GLN A 763 -23.77 -35.06 19.24
CA GLN A 763 -24.28 -35.88 20.34
C GLN A 763 -25.64 -35.39 20.86
N ALA A 764 -25.81 -34.08 21.10
CA ALA A 764 -27.01 -33.49 21.68
C ALA A 764 -28.28 -33.66 20.82
N ARG A 765 -28.15 -33.65 19.48
CA ARG A 765 -29.29 -33.89 18.57
C ARG A 765 -29.90 -35.30 18.68
N SER A 766 -29.24 -36.23 19.39
CA SER A 766 -29.67 -37.63 19.52
C SER A 766 -30.94 -37.84 20.37
N GLY A 767 -31.52 -36.78 20.94
CA GLY A 767 -32.74 -36.90 21.76
C GLY A 767 -33.57 -35.63 21.97
N VAL A 768 -33.10 -34.45 21.55
CA VAL A 768 -33.85 -33.17 21.68
C VAL A 768 -33.66 -32.31 20.44
N TYR A 769 -34.77 -31.86 19.84
CA TYR A 769 -34.78 -30.89 18.75
C TYR A 769 -34.51 -29.47 19.28
N LEU A 770 -33.23 -29.07 19.30
CA LEU A 770 -32.74 -27.78 19.83
C LEU A 770 -33.01 -26.58 18.89
N TYR A 771 -34.25 -26.38 18.48
CA TYR A 771 -34.65 -25.25 17.60
C TYR A 771 -35.01 -23.98 18.39
N ALA A 772 -33.98 -23.28 18.90
CA ALA A 772 -34.11 -21.94 19.47
C ALA A 772 -32.83 -21.10 19.28
N GLY A 773 -32.73 -20.38 18.16
CA GLY A 773 -31.72 -19.32 17.95
C GLY A 773 -30.27 -19.82 17.81
N VAL A 774 -30.02 -20.77 16.92
CA VAL A 774 -28.66 -21.17 16.55
C VAL A 774 -28.11 -20.21 15.49
N SER A 775 -27.11 -19.42 15.87
CA SER A 775 -26.25 -18.69 14.93
C SER A 775 -25.00 -19.50 14.63
N PHE A 776 -24.49 -19.39 13.41
CA PHE A 776 -23.21 -19.95 13.00
C PHE A 776 -22.21 -18.82 12.73
N ASP A 777 -21.06 -18.88 13.39
CA ASP A 777 -19.89 -18.06 13.07
C ASP A 777 -18.72 -19.02 12.79
N ALA A 778 -17.98 -18.76 11.72
CA ALA A 778 -16.99 -19.68 11.15
C ALA A 778 -15.55 -19.15 11.28
N CYS A 779 -15.31 -18.30 12.29
CA CYS A 779 -14.00 -17.70 12.58
C CYS A 779 -13.44 -18.11 13.96
N HIS A 780 -12.11 -18.29 14.00
CA HIS A 780 -11.25 -18.62 15.16
C HIS A 780 -11.51 -19.96 15.89
N THR A 781 -10.67 -20.95 15.58
CA THR A 781 -10.42 -22.14 16.41
C THR A 781 -9.17 -21.94 17.27
N GLY A 782 -9.35 -21.62 18.56
CA GLY A 782 -8.28 -21.50 19.54
C GLY A 782 -7.99 -22.81 20.28
N TYR A 783 -6.85 -23.43 20.00
CA TYR A 783 -6.19 -24.55 20.71
C TYR A 783 -7.03 -25.54 21.55
N GLY A 784 -7.16 -26.75 21.02
CA GLY A 784 -7.61 -27.95 21.74
C GLY A 784 -7.71 -29.16 20.81
N LYS A 785 -7.51 -30.38 21.33
CA LYS A 785 -7.89 -31.58 20.57
C LYS A 785 -9.42 -31.67 20.60
N HIS A 786 -10.05 -31.58 19.43
CA HIS A 786 -11.50 -31.58 19.20
C HIS A 786 -12.20 -30.29 19.68
N GLY A 787 -12.67 -29.48 18.73
CA GLY A 787 -13.45 -28.27 19.02
C GLY A 787 -13.67 -27.38 17.79
N LEU A 788 -14.93 -27.20 17.40
CA LEU A 788 -15.42 -26.14 16.50
C LEU A 788 -16.78 -25.73 17.03
N THR A 789 -17.07 -24.44 17.18
CA THR A 789 -18.04 -23.97 18.18
C THR A 789 -19.29 -23.32 17.56
N ILE A 790 -20.46 -23.78 18.00
CA ILE A 790 -21.84 -23.47 17.54
C ILE A 790 -22.57 -22.75 18.69
N VAL A 791 -23.63 -21.98 18.44
CA VAL A 791 -24.41 -21.31 19.51
C VAL A 791 -25.54 -22.19 20.04
N SER A 792 -25.76 -22.20 21.37
CA SER A 792 -26.94 -22.80 22.01
C SER A 792 -27.44 -21.96 23.19
N LYS A 793 -28.72 -21.55 23.16
CA LYS A 793 -29.39 -20.82 24.25
C LYS A 793 -30.41 -21.69 24.98
N THR A 794 -29.93 -22.74 25.66
CA THR A 794 -30.71 -23.53 26.63
C THR A 794 -30.07 -23.57 28.01
N ARG A 795 -30.57 -22.74 28.93
CA ARG A 795 -30.49 -22.97 30.39
C ARG A 795 -31.91 -23.11 30.94
N GLN A 796 -32.37 -24.35 31.09
CA GLN A 796 -33.42 -24.66 32.07
C GLN A 796 -32.75 -25.15 33.36
N ARG A 797 -33.19 -24.61 34.49
CA ARG A 797 -33.15 -25.30 35.78
C ARG A 797 -34.59 -25.64 36.11
N TRP A 798 -34.93 -26.93 36.00
CA TRP A 798 -36.21 -27.53 36.38
C TRP A 798 -37.44 -26.78 35.86
#